data_AF-A0A975E7F9-F1
#
_entry.id   AF-A0A975E7F9-F1
#
_cell.length_a   1.000
_cell.length_b   1.000
_cell.length_c   1.000
_cell.angle_alpha   90.00
_cell.angle_beta   90.00
_cell.angle_gamma   90.00
#
_symmetry.space_group_name_H-M   'P 1'
#
loop_
_entity.id
_entity.type
_entity.pdbx_description
1 polymer ?
#
loop_
_entity_poly.entity_id
_entity_poly.type
_entity_poly.pdbx_seq_one_letter_code
_entity_poly.pdbx_strand_id
1 'polypeptide(L)'
;MPTHASFSPLWRGALFAIALGCLMMGSQDTWADAMPPIANVVIGGAERRCSSYSGTSQGRDCMADWDTILAQDPAFKGLTRDDLSFDAENATPAFTYSLTQARVDALRNVPMRLFDARRKSLVLARSVQALQASGPQQHLTWPALESLLSQPPASDADRLTLAEGAMLRSAFVDPLPHYRRKLQGRSTVFSSNTASVAITHAIVAAARALNQGRKPLIGVVTASAGSHPFADRDINVFMLQSAGADVVYLPLDGGSRQALDADDCAHLRYYYDSYTNTRPERVVYHADLLFPDLAQQQQALCANRGQALNELLGRLNGIYFSGGNQARHLESLVSQDAAGNYTLPSAQLAILQRRHALGQLVVAGTSAGNHIQGGSLWQGKPVPMVGGGSSYDALKNGFAQGRGVAGDTAELGQTELNANFSPVIYPLGGLGVFRFGVLDSHFSRRAREGRLVRATFDSAMHYGFGVDENTALLVSQPDAAGTTHFSVLGAGGVFIADVRHAQAQSHPQKHFSIQGVQAHYLLSGDMARIDATGDLQVTLSSSAPVLPLATAPAVVVQDRLLDTGSYNFLNLATAMGRTGAAQGYGSTHNSADPLNPQNKPYYSATLSRDTHTVFRAAVAPDANTPSPVAYTGLRVQFSPCTDGCQPTKPGLSQ
;
A
#
# COMPACT_ATOMS: atom_id res chain seq x y z
N MET A 1 -12.02 -89.54 -36.36
CA MET A 1 -10.65 -89.44 -35.80
C MET A 1 -9.96 -88.25 -36.48
N PRO A 2 -9.18 -87.45 -35.74
CA PRO A 2 -9.54 -86.04 -35.51
C PRO A 2 -8.47 -85.04 -35.97
N THR A 3 -8.84 -83.76 -36.03
CA THR A 3 -7.91 -82.63 -35.80
C THR A 3 -8.60 -81.58 -34.93
N HIS A 4 -8.02 -81.34 -33.75
CA HIS A 4 -8.55 -80.53 -32.66
C HIS A 4 -8.24 -79.03 -32.80
N ALA A 5 -9.12 -78.26 -32.16
CA ALA A 5 -9.25 -76.82 -32.21
C ALA A 5 -8.27 -76.02 -31.33
N SER A 6 -8.16 -74.75 -31.70
CA SER A 6 -7.39 -73.64 -31.16
C SER A 6 -7.92 -73.05 -29.84
N PHE A 7 -7.01 -72.66 -28.95
CA PHE A 7 -7.20 -71.65 -27.91
C PHE A 7 -5.95 -70.76 -27.83
N SER A 8 -6.14 -69.44 -27.75
CA SER A 8 -5.13 -68.40 -27.52
C SER A 8 -5.00 -68.08 -26.02
N PRO A 9 -3.84 -67.60 -25.51
CA PRO A 9 -3.61 -66.15 -25.31
C PRO A 9 -2.11 -65.73 -25.32
N LEU A 10 -1.78 -64.45 -25.01
CA LEU A 10 -0.52 -63.85 -24.44
C LEU A 10 -0.21 -62.47 -25.11
N TRP A 11 -0.16 -61.30 -24.42
CA TRP A 11 0.80 -60.69 -23.47
C TRP A 11 2.09 -60.05 -24.07
N ARG A 12 2.41 -58.82 -23.57
CA ARG A 12 3.66 -57.99 -23.65
C ARG A 12 3.85 -57.18 -24.97
N GLY A 13 4.40 -55.97 -25.05
CA GLY A 13 5.01 -55.00 -24.12
C GLY A 13 5.94 -54.05 -24.91
N ALA A 14 5.89 -52.72 -24.63
CA ALA A 14 6.94 -51.69 -24.74
C ALA A 14 7.48 -51.10 -26.10
N LEU A 15 7.38 -49.75 -26.18
CA LEU A 15 8.40 -48.72 -26.56
C LEU A 15 8.70 -48.28 -28.04
N PHE A 16 8.62 -46.93 -28.22
CA PHE A 16 9.37 -45.96 -29.07
C PHE A 16 9.03 -45.61 -30.56
N ALA A 17 8.59 -44.34 -30.71
CA ALA A 17 9.06 -43.24 -31.61
C ALA A 17 8.67 -43.05 -33.11
N ILE A 18 8.02 -41.88 -33.34
CA ILE A 18 8.30 -40.75 -34.30
C ILE A 18 8.31 -41.00 -35.82
N ALA A 19 7.45 -40.29 -36.58
CA ALA A 19 7.82 -39.25 -37.58
C ALA A 19 6.63 -38.66 -38.41
N LEU A 20 6.55 -37.32 -38.38
CA LEU A 20 6.17 -36.28 -39.38
C LEU A 20 5.18 -36.52 -40.56
N GLY A 21 4.30 -35.50 -40.78
CA GLY A 21 3.65 -35.19 -42.06
C GLY A 21 2.74 -33.92 -42.04
N CYS A 22 3.26 -32.83 -42.64
CA CYS A 22 2.77 -31.46 -42.96
C CYS A 22 1.25 -31.11 -43.05
N LEU A 23 0.74 -29.97 -42.54
CA LEU A 23 0.83 -28.52 -42.95
C LEU A 23 -0.13 -28.09 -44.09
N MET A 24 -1.12 -27.21 -43.79
CA MET A 24 -1.45 -25.92 -44.45
C MET A 24 -2.94 -25.47 -44.26
N MET A 25 -3.15 -24.14 -44.19
CA MET A 25 -4.39 -23.33 -44.01
C MET A 25 -4.73 -23.02 -42.53
N GLY A 26 -4.78 -21.80 -41.98
CA GLY A 26 -4.61 -20.43 -42.45
C GLY A 26 -5.11 -19.46 -41.35
N SER A 27 -4.22 -18.58 -40.87
CA SER A 27 -4.43 -17.29 -40.15
C SER A 27 -5.51 -17.13 -39.05
N GLN A 28 -5.05 -17.09 -37.79
CA GLN A 28 -5.23 -16.03 -36.76
C GLN A 28 -5.04 -16.67 -35.36
N ASP A 29 -4.43 -15.92 -34.44
CA ASP A 29 -4.11 -16.28 -33.03
C ASP A 29 -2.86 -17.16 -32.79
N THR A 30 -1.67 -16.60 -33.04
CA THR A 30 -0.40 -17.13 -32.48
C THR A 30 0.36 -16.08 -31.68
N TRP A 31 -0.34 -15.38 -30.78
CA TRP A 31 0.25 -14.54 -29.72
C TRP A 31 -0.21 -14.95 -28.32
N ALA A 32 -0.78 -16.15 -28.17
CA ALA A 32 -0.93 -16.77 -26.85
C ALA A 32 0.41 -17.40 -26.40
N ASP A 33 1.49 -16.64 -26.46
CA ASP A 33 2.62 -16.92 -25.58
C ASP A 33 2.08 -16.75 -24.16
N ALA A 34 2.17 -17.81 -23.34
CA ALA A 34 1.73 -17.74 -21.97
C ALA A 34 2.41 -16.54 -21.29
N MET A 35 1.61 -15.54 -20.87
CA MET A 35 2.09 -14.34 -20.18
C MET A 35 3.16 -14.73 -19.16
N PRO A 36 4.32 -14.04 -19.12
CA PRO A 36 5.36 -14.38 -18.16
C PRO A 36 4.81 -14.35 -16.73
N PRO A 37 5.39 -15.13 -15.81
CA PRO A 37 4.90 -15.21 -14.43
C PRO A 37 4.78 -13.83 -13.78
N ILE A 38 3.71 -13.61 -13.02
CA ILE A 38 3.50 -12.35 -12.29
C ILE A 38 4.58 -12.17 -11.22
N ALA A 39 5.27 -11.04 -11.26
CA ALA A 39 6.28 -10.61 -10.31
C ALA A 39 5.70 -9.70 -9.22
N ASN A 40 4.78 -8.80 -9.61
CA ASN A 40 4.19 -7.82 -8.71
C ASN A 40 2.67 -7.75 -8.84
N VAL A 41 2.01 -7.54 -7.71
CA VAL A 41 0.60 -7.17 -7.64
C VAL A 41 0.51 -5.83 -6.91
N VAL A 42 0.29 -4.77 -7.67
CA VAL A 42 0.29 -3.39 -7.18
C VAL A 42 -1.16 -2.93 -7.01
N ILE A 43 -1.62 -2.75 -5.76
CA ILE A 43 -3.05 -2.58 -5.44
C ILE A 43 -3.32 -1.16 -4.93
N GLY A 44 -4.26 -0.44 -5.55
CA GLY A 44 -4.51 0.96 -5.22
C GLY A 44 -5.14 1.18 -3.85
N GLY A 45 -5.97 0.24 -3.41
CA GLY A 45 -6.59 0.25 -2.08
C GLY A 45 -7.54 -0.93 -1.89
N ALA A 46 -7.26 -1.81 -0.95
CA ALA A 46 -8.10 -2.94 -0.62
C ALA A 46 -9.02 -2.60 0.54
N GLU A 47 -10.32 -2.76 0.32
CA GLU A 47 -11.31 -2.58 1.37
C GLU A 47 -11.33 -3.82 2.29
N ARG A 48 -11.66 -3.63 3.58
CA ARG A 48 -11.76 -4.72 4.56
C ARG A 48 -13.10 -5.48 4.44
N ARG A 49 -13.48 -5.86 3.21
CA ARG A 49 -14.76 -6.54 2.93
C ARG A 49 -14.80 -7.95 3.48
N CYS A 50 -16.02 -8.39 3.82
CA CYS A 50 -16.32 -9.58 4.58
C CYS A 50 -15.36 -9.85 5.75
N SER A 51 -15.37 -8.92 6.71
CA SER A 51 -14.53 -8.99 7.91
C SER A 51 -15.36 -8.81 9.18
N SER A 52 -14.88 -9.39 10.29
CA SER A 52 -15.52 -9.24 11.60
C SER A 52 -15.37 -7.80 12.11
N TYR A 53 -14.39 -7.06 11.59
CA TYR A 53 -14.17 -5.63 11.83
C TYR A 53 -15.42 -4.75 11.60
N SER A 54 -16.39 -5.18 10.79
CA SER A 54 -17.58 -4.38 10.47
C SER A 54 -18.73 -4.45 11.48
N GLY A 55 -18.56 -5.07 12.67
CA GLY A 55 -19.54 -4.90 13.76
C GLY A 55 -20.80 -5.76 13.77
N THR A 56 -21.00 -6.68 12.81
CA THR A 56 -22.30 -7.36 12.61
C THR A 56 -22.18 -8.87 12.43
N SER A 57 -23.26 -9.60 12.76
CA SER A 57 -23.34 -11.08 12.60
C SER A 57 -23.19 -11.53 11.15
N GLN A 58 -23.64 -10.73 10.19
CA GLN A 58 -23.31 -10.83 8.78
C GLN A 58 -22.52 -9.57 8.41
N GLY A 59 -21.21 -9.71 8.24
CA GLY A 59 -20.32 -8.58 7.93
C GLY A 59 -20.67 -7.93 6.59
N ARG A 60 -20.22 -6.68 6.39
CA ARG A 60 -20.43 -5.97 5.12
C ARG A 60 -19.80 -6.76 3.96
N ASP A 61 -20.59 -7.02 2.92
CA ASP A 61 -20.24 -7.83 1.76
C ASP A 61 -19.87 -9.30 2.07
N CYS A 62 -20.39 -9.85 3.17
CA CYS A 62 -20.36 -11.30 3.39
C CYS A 62 -21.59 -11.98 2.77
N MET A 63 -21.33 -13.06 2.02
CA MET A 63 -22.36 -13.92 1.43
C MET A 63 -23.03 -14.86 2.47
N ALA A 64 -22.48 -14.94 3.68
CA ALA A 64 -23.01 -15.74 4.78
C ALA A 64 -22.78 -15.04 6.13
N ASP A 65 -23.48 -15.49 7.18
CA ASP A 65 -23.19 -15.08 8.55
C ASP A 65 -21.88 -15.67 9.08
N TRP A 66 -21.38 -15.13 10.19
CA TRP A 66 -20.12 -15.56 10.78
C TRP A 66 -20.16 -16.96 11.37
N ASP A 67 -21.33 -17.48 11.76
CA ASP A 67 -21.43 -18.86 12.24
C ASP A 67 -21.20 -19.85 11.08
N THR A 68 -21.75 -19.54 9.89
CA THR A 68 -21.51 -20.28 8.65
C THR A 68 -20.08 -20.14 8.17
N ILE A 69 -19.52 -18.91 8.18
CA ILE A 69 -18.13 -18.65 7.75
C ILE A 69 -17.15 -19.45 8.61
N LEU A 70 -17.29 -19.40 9.94
CA LEU A 70 -16.44 -20.15 10.87
C LEU A 70 -16.53 -21.67 10.65
N ALA A 71 -17.71 -22.17 10.28
CA ALA A 71 -17.92 -23.59 10.03
C ALA A 71 -17.36 -24.07 8.68
N GLN A 72 -17.35 -23.21 7.65
CA GLN A 72 -17.13 -23.63 6.25
C GLN A 72 -15.84 -23.11 5.62
N ASP A 73 -15.30 -21.96 6.07
CA ASP A 73 -14.03 -21.45 5.56
C ASP A 73 -12.86 -22.12 6.31
N PRO A 74 -12.01 -22.92 5.61
CA PRO A 74 -10.92 -23.66 6.24
C PRO A 74 -9.90 -22.78 6.97
N ALA A 75 -9.83 -21.48 6.65
CA ALA A 75 -8.95 -20.53 7.33
C ALA A 75 -9.30 -20.33 8.81
N PHE A 76 -10.56 -20.58 9.19
CA PHE A 76 -11.06 -20.38 10.56
C PHE A 76 -11.22 -21.68 11.34
N LYS A 77 -10.71 -22.81 10.82
CA LYS A 77 -10.84 -24.11 11.47
C LYS A 77 -10.36 -24.07 12.93
N GLY A 78 -11.25 -24.45 13.84
CA GLY A 78 -10.96 -24.49 15.29
C GLY A 78 -11.19 -23.19 16.03
N LEU A 79 -11.65 -22.13 15.34
CA LEU A 79 -12.08 -20.89 15.95
C LEU A 79 -13.60 -20.89 16.16
N THR A 80 -14.03 -20.24 17.22
CA THR A 80 -15.41 -19.99 17.55
C THR A 80 -15.69 -18.49 17.52
N ARG A 81 -16.96 -18.11 17.63
CA ARG A 81 -17.35 -16.70 17.68
C ARG A 81 -16.73 -15.95 18.86
N ASP A 82 -16.48 -16.64 19.97
CA ASP A 82 -15.86 -16.06 21.17
C ASP A 82 -14.37 -15.72 20.96
N ASP A 83 -13.71 -16.40 20.00
CA ASP A 83 -12.34 -16.10 19.62
C ASP A 83 -12.23 -14.87 18.72
N LEU A 84 -13.33 -14.42 18.10
CA LEU A 84 -13.36 -13.27 17.19
C LEU A 84 -13.81 -11.97 17.88
N SER A 85 -13.16 -10.88 17.49
CA SER A 85 -13.58 -9.52 17.76
C SER A 85 -14.47 -9.04 16.62
N PHE A 86 -15.65 -8.54 16.98
CA PHE A 86 -16.54 -7.84 16.05
C PHE A 86 -16.43 -6.33 16.19
N ASP A 87 -15.61 -5.85 17.12
CA ASP A 87 -15.38 -4.44 17.31
C ASP A 87 -14.33 -3.95 16.30
N ALA A 88 -14.51 -2.72 15.81
CA ALA A 88 -13.50 -2.07 14.97
C ALA A 88 -12.16 -1.95 15.71
N GLU A 89 -12.19 -1.89 17.04
CA GLU A 89 -11.03 -1.85 17.89
C GLU A 89 -11.09 -2.96 18.93
N ASN A 90 -9.98 -3.67 19.16
CA ASN A 90 -9.90 -4.62 20.25
C ASN A 90 -10.05 -3.88 21.59
N ALA A 91 -10.91 -4.41 22.46
CA ALA A 91 -11.06 -3.88 23.82
C ALA A 91 -9.70 -3.88 24.54
N THR A 92 -9.25 -2.69 24.93
CA THR A 92 -8.00 -2.51 25.65
C THR A 92 -8.23 -2.76 27.15
N PRO A 93 -7.54 -3.73 27.77
CA PRO A 93 -7.58 -3.91 29.20
C PRO A 93 -7.04 -2.67 29.93
N ALA A 94 -7.51 -2.46 31.15
CA ALA A 94 -6.95 -1.43 32.02
C ALA A 94 -5.56 -1.88 32.49
N PHE A 95 -4.52 -1.18 32.03
CA PHE A 95 -3.16 -1.40 32.50
C PHE A 95 -2.97 -0.82 33.89
N THR A 96 -2.35 -1.60 34.77
CA THR A 96 -1.87 -1.12 36.06
C THR A 96 -0.36 -0.95 36.05
N TYR A 97 0.14 -0.14 36.99
CA TYR A 97 1.54 0.20 37.10
C TYR A 97 1.98 0.08 38.55
N SER A 98 3.27 -0.18 38.76
CA SER A 98 3.85 -0.28 40.09
C SER A 98 5.07 0.62 40.25
N LEU A 99 5.18 1.30 41.39
CA LEU A 99 6.40 1.97 41.84
C LEU A 99 7.16 1.04 42.78
N THR A 100 8.11 0.28 42.24
CA THR A 100 8.98 -0.62 43.01
C THR A 100 10.41 -0.50 42.54
N GLN A 101 11.38 -1.02 43.31
CA GLN A 101 12.78 -1.01 42.91
C GLN A 101 12.99 -1.71 41.57
N ALA A 102 12.33 -2.85 41.33
CA ALA A 102 12.39 -3.58 40.06
C ALA A 102 11.92 -2.74 38.86
N ARG A 103 10.92 -1.86 39.05
CA ARG A 103 10.41 -0.96 38.00
C ARG A 103 11.31 0.23 37.76
N VAL A 104 11.92 0.76 38.82
CA VAL A 104 12.99 1.76 38.70
C VAL A 104 14.19 1.17 37.95
N ASP A 105 14.56 -0.08 38.21
CA ASP A 105 15.64 -0.77 37.50
C ASP A 105 15.26 -1.05 36.03
N ALA A 106 14.01 -1.40 35.75
CA ALA A 106 13.52 -1.49 34.38
C ALA A 106 13.62 -0.15 33.64
N LEU A 107 13.34 0.99 34.28
CA LEU A 107 13.55 2.31 33.70
C LEU A 107 15.04 2.59 33.46
N ARG A 108 15.94 2.18 34.38
CA ARG A 108 17.40 2.28 34.16
C ARG A 108 17.83 1.50 32.93
N ASN A 109 17.24 0.33 32.69
CA ASN A 109 17.55 -0.55 31.56
C ASN A 109 16.96 -0.09 30.21
N VAL A 110 16.12 0.95 30.16
CA VAL A 110 15.67 1.51 28.87
C VAL A 110 16.88 2.00 28.05
N PRO A 111 17.04 1.62 26.78
CA PRO A 111 18.18 2.07 25.98
C PRO A 111 18.28 3.62 25.88
N MET A 112 19.48 4.16 26.08
CA MET A 112 19.73 5.62 26.07
C MET A 112 19.39 6.30 24.73
N ARG A 113 19.37 5.55 23.64
CA ARG A 113 19.00 6.07 22.31
C ARG A 113 17.49 6.28 22.14
N LEU A 114 16.68 5.65 22.99
CA LEU A 114 15.21 5.77 22.97
C LEU A 114 14.69 6.77 24.00
N PHE A 115 15.55 7.21 24.92
CA PHE A 115 15.17 8.11 26.00
C PHE A 115 16.34 9.06 26.26
N ASP A 116 16.14 10.34 25.96
CA ASP A 116 17.14 11.38 26.16
C ASP A 116 17.78 11.32 27.56
N ALA A 117 19.11 11.43 27.59
CA ALA A 117 19.89 11.18 28.80
C ALA A 117 19.52 12.10 29.96
N ARG A 118 19.27 13.39 29.66
CA ARG A 118 18.91 14.39 30.65
C ARG A 118 17.51 14.11 31.20
N ARG A 119 16.52 13.97 30.32
CA ARG A 119 15.12 13.67 30.71
C ARG A 119 15.01 12.35 31.47
N LYS A 120 15.70 11.29 31.01
CA LYS A 120 15.72 9.99 31.69
C LYS A 120 16.31 10.10 33.11
N SER A 121 17.41 10.83 33.27
CA SER A 121 18.05 11.04 34.58
C SER A 121 17.13 11.79 35.54
N LEU A 122 16.41 12.81 35.06
CA LEU A 122 15.41 13.54 35.85
C LEU A 122 14.27 12.61 36.31
N VAL A 123 13.72 11.80 35.40
CA VAL A 123 12.62 10.88 35.73
C VAL A 123 13.09 9.76 36.68
N LEU A 124 14.30 9.24 36.52
CA LEU A 124 14.90 8.27 37.43
C LEU A 124 15.06 8.84 38.84
N ALA A 125 15.60 10.05 38.98
CA ALA A 125 15.75 10.71 40.27
C ALA A 125 14.39 10.89 40.96
N ARG A 126 13.37 11.34 40.22
CA ARG A 126 11.99 11.47 40.71
C ARG A 126 11.40 10.14 41.15
N SER A 127 11.63 9.08 40.36
CA SER A 127 11.13 7.73 40.68
C SER A 127 11.75 7.18 41.96
N VAL A 128 13.06 7.38 42.16
CA VAL A 128 13.75 6.99 43.40
C VAL A 128 13.24 7.78 44.59
N GLN A 129 13.10 9.11 44.46
CA GLN A 129 12.58 9.97 45.51
C GLN A 129 11.15 9.59 45.90
N ALA A 130 10.28 9.36 44.91
CA ALA A 130 8.90 8.94 45.14
C ALA A 130 8.83 7.58 45.85
N LEU A 131 9.67 6.62 45.45
CA LEU A 131 9.75 5.31 46.10
C LEU A 131 10.23 5.42 47.55
N GLN A 132 11.21 6.29 47.83
CA GLN A 132 11.68 6.56 49.19
C GLN A 132 10.63 7.23 50.06
N ALA A 133 9.84 8.15 49.49
CA ALA A 133 8.83 8.91 50.22
C ALA A 133 7.54 8.12 50.49
N SER A 134 7.08 7.32 49.53
CA SER A 134 5.79 6.61 49.58
C SER A 134 5.91 5.10 49.85
N GLY A 135 7.13 4.56 49.85
CA GLY A 135 7.35 3.11 49.84
C GLY A 135 6.90 2.46 48.53
N PRO A 136 7.01 1.12 48.41
CA PRO A 136 6.52 0.40 47.23
C PRO A 136 5.00 0.57 47.06
N GLN A 137 4.57 0.91 45.84
CA GLN A 137 3.16 1.03 45.46
C GLN A 137 2.89 0.12 44.26
N GLN A 138 1.72 -0.51 44.21
CA GLN A 138 1.34 -1.47 43.17
C GLN A 138 -0.07 -1.23 42.67
N HIS A 139 -0.40 -1.79 41.50
CA HIS A 139 -1.74 -1.74 40.92
C HIS A 139 -2.30 -0.32 40.73
N LEU A 140 -1.42 0.64 40.47
CA LEU A 140 -1.78 2.04 40.25
C LEU A 140 -2.38 2.21 38.86
N THR A 141 -3.33 3.14 38.73
CA THR A 141 -3.67 3.70 37.41
C THR A 141 -2.52 4.57 36.91
N TRP A 142 -2.44 4.82 35.60
CA TRP A 142 -1.42 5.73 35.08
C TRP A 142 -1.46 7.12 35.75
N PRO A 143 -2.63 7.80 35.87
CA PRO A 143 -2.67 9.10 36.53
C PRO A 143 -2.19 9.07 37.99
N ALA A 144 -2.43 7.97 38.71
CA ALA A 144 -1.95 7.81 40.09
C ALA A 144 -0.42 7.69 40.14
N LEU A 145 0.18 6.85 39.28
CA LEU A 145 1.64 6.76 39.20
C LEU A 145 2.25 8.09 38.72
N GLU A 146 1.68 8.70 37.69
CA GLU A 146 2.14 9.98 37.17
C GLU A 146 2.13 11.06 38.26
N SER A 147 1.09 11.11 39.10
CA SER A 147 1.03 12.01 40.25
C SER A 147 2.18 11.77 41.25
N LEU A 148 2.54 10.51 41.54
CA LEU A 148 3.68 10.18 42.40
C LEU A 148 5.02 10.60 41.80
N LEU A 149 5.15 10.52 40.47
CA LEU A 149 6.37 10.90 39.74
C LEU A 149 6.43 12.40 39.41
N SER A 150 5.30 13.10 39.54
CA SER A 150 5.14 14.45 39.00
C SER A 150 5.88 15.51 39.82
N GLN A 151 6.75 16.23 39.11
CA GLN A 151 7.03 17.64 39.36
C GLN A 151 6.87 18.36 38.02
N PRO A 152 6.33 19.59 37.98
CA PRO A 152 6.21 20.34 36.73
C PRO A 152 7.57 20.39 36.03
N PRO A 153 7.61 20.23 34.68
CA PRO A 153 8.86 20.37 33.96
C PRO A 153 9.40 21.78 34.20
N ALA A 154 10.69 21.89 34.53
CA ALA A 154 11.30 23.20 34.80
C ALA A 154 11.38 24.06 33.54
N SER A 155 11.31 23.42 32.36
CA SER A 155 11.28 24.03 31.05
C SER A 155 10.61 23.11 30.03
N ASP A 156 10.22 23.62 28.86
CA ASP A 156 9.73 22.78 27.75
C ASP A 156 10.74 21.71 27.33
N ALA A 157 12.04 21.97 27.48
CA ALA A 157 13.10 21.01 27.20
C ALA A 157 13.09 19.79 28.15
N ASP A 158 12.40 19.88 29.29
CA ASP A 158 12.26 18.78 30.26
C ASP A 158 10.95 17.98 30.04
N ARG A 159 10.10 18.39 29.09
CA ARG A 159 8.86 17.68 28.78
C ARG A 159 9.16 16.41 27.98
N LEU A 160 8.59 15.29 28.41
CA LEU A 160 8.70 14.04 27.69
C LEU A 160 7.93 14.11 26.36
N THR A 161 8.55 13.56 25.31
CA THR A 161 7.85 13.24 24.07
C THR A 161 6.87 12.08 24.27
N LEU A 162 5.94 11.86 23.32
CA LEU A 162 5.05 10.69 23.37
C LEU A 162 5.82 9.37 23.40
N ALA A 163 6.90 9.26 22.61
CA ALA A 163 7.77 8.10 22.56
C ALA A 163 8.47 7.85 23.91
N GLU A 164 9.03 8.88 24.54
CA GLU A 164 9.64 8.76 25.88
C GLU A 164 8.60 8.44 26.96
N GLY A 165 7.40 9.02 26.85
CA GLY A 165 6.26 8.69 27.70
C GLY A 165 5.85 7.22 27.58
N ALA A 166 5.89 6.66 26.36
CA ALA A 166 5.68 5.23 26.14
C ALA A 166 6.76 4.39 26.83
N MET A 167 8.05 4.78 26.72
CA MET A 167 9.15 4.09 27.41
C MET A 167 9.00 4.09 28.93
N LEU A 168 8.63 5.23 29.50
CA LEU A 168 8.34 5.34 30.92
C LEU A 168 7.20 4.41 31.33
N ARG A 169 6.09 4.41 30.58
CA ARG A 169 4.97 3.50 30.81
C ARG A 169 5.42 2.05 30.74
N SER A 170 6.11 1.62 29.69
CA SER A 170 6.54 0.23 29.50
C SER A 170 7.53 -0.24 30.58
N ALA A 171 8.29 0.67 31.19
CA ALA A 171 9.16 0.33 32.32
C ALA A 171 8.36 0.03 33.61
N PHE A 172 7.25 0.74 33.84
CA PHE A 172 6.47 0.69 35.08
C PHE A 172 5.23 -0.22 35.03
N VAL A 173 4.83 -0.67 33.83
CA VAL A 173 3.60 -1.46 33.62
C VAL A 173 3.68 -2.82 34.30
N ASP A 174 2.61 -3.19 34.99
CA ASP A 174 2.46 -4.53 35.56
C ASP A 174 2.26 -5.57 34.45
N PRO A 175 2.70 -6.84 34.66
CA PRO A 175 2.38 -7.89 33.72
C PRO A 175 0.86 -8.04 33.64
N LEU A 176 0.35 -8.43 32.48
CA LEU A 176 -1.07 -8.69 32.27
C LEU A 176 -1.30 -10.21 32.12
N PRO A 177 -1.27 -10.99 33.22
CA PRO A 177 -1.40 -12.44 33.14
C PRO A 177 -2.81 -12.82 32.64
N HIS A 178 -2.90 -13.89 31.86
CA HIS A 178 -4.14 -14.47 31.34
C HIS A 178 -4.93 -13.62 30.33
N TYR A 179 -4.37 -12.53 29.80
CA TYR A 179 -5.00 -11.85 28.67
C TYR A 179 -4.91 -12.69 27.40
N ARG A 180 -6.07 -13.06 26.86
CA ARG A 180 -6.22 -13.68 25.55
C ARG A 180 -6.90 -12.68 24.63
N ARG A 181 -6.16 -12.15 23.67
CA ARG A 181 -6.72 -11.23 22.67
C ARG A 181 -7.73 -11.96 21.78
N LYS A 182 -8.75 -11.23 21.36
CA LYS A 182 -9.65 -11.65 20.28
C LYS A 182 -8.99 -11.37 18.92
N LEU A 183 -9.33 -12.19 17.93
CA LEU A 183 -8.82 -12.09 16.56
C LEU A 183 -9.78 -11.29 15.67
N GLN A 184 -9.27 -10.60 14.65
CA GLN A 184 -10.12 -10.03 13.61
C GLN A 184 -10.14 -10.92 12.36
N GLY A 185 -11.30 -11.46 12.02
CA GLY A 185 -11.47 -12.35 10.88
C GLY A 185 -11.70 -11.60 9.58
N ARG A 186 -11.24 -12.15 8.45
CA ARG A 186 -11.60 -11.71 7.09
C ARG A 186 -11.66 -12.90 6.15
N SER A 187 -12.82 -13.16 5.55
CA SER A 187 -13.00 -14.26 4.59
C SER A 187 -12.99 -13.73 3.16
N THR A 188 -12.15 -14.35 2.34
CA THR A 188 -12.12 -14.11 0.89
C THR A 188 -13.18 -14.98 0.19
N VAL A 189 -13.30 -16.25 0.56
CA VAL A 189 -14.23 -17.21 -0.08
C VAL A 189 -15.69 -16.79 0.09
N PHE A 190 -16.03 -16.15 1.22
CA PHE A 190 -17.39 -15.67 1.51
C PHE A 190 -17.60 -14.20 1.18
N SER A 191 -16.66 -13.52 0.51
CA SER A 191 -16.85 -12.13 0.11
C SER A 191 -17.66 -12.01 -1.19
N SER A 192 -18.68 -11.15 -1.20
CA SER A 192 -19.43 -10.80 -2.41
C SER A 192 -18.71 -9.74 -3.27
N ASN A 193 -17.60 -9.17 -2.79
CA ASN A 193 -16.79 -8.22 -3.57
C ASN A 193 -15.87 -8.98 -4.54
N THR A 194 -16.38 -9.24 -5.74
CA THR A 194 -15.71 -10.05 -6.77
C THR A 194 -14.34 -9.52 -7.18
N ALA A 195 -14.14 -8.20 -7.21
CA ALA A 195 -12.85 -7.59 -7.55
C ALA A 195 -11.79 -7.85 -6.45
N SER A 196 -12.13 -7.66 -5.18
CA SER A 196 -11.24 -7.97 -4.05
C SER A 196 -10.90 -9.47 -4.00
N VAL A 197 -11.87 -10.33 -4.29
CA VAL A 197 -11.69 -11.78 -4.39
C VAL A 197 -10.72 -12.13 -5.52
N ALA A 198 -10.93 -11.57 -6.73
CA ALA A 198 -10.07 -11.81 -7.89
C ALA A 198 -8.62 -11.36 -7.64
N ILE A 199 -8.43 -10.17 -7.06
CA ILE A 199 -7.09 -9.66 -6.72
C ILE A 199 -6.40 -10.57 -5.71
N THR A 200 -7.10 -10.99 -4.66
CA THR A 200 -6.52 -11.89 -3.64
C THR A 200 -6.15 -13.25 -4.23
N HIS A 201 -7.00 -13.81 -5.09
CA HIS A 201 -6.68 -15.05 -5.81
C HIS A 201 -5.52 -14.88 -6.78
N ALA A 202 -5.36 -13.72 -7.43
CA ALA A 202 -4.20 -13.46 -8.29
C ALA A 202 -2.88 -13.50 -7.50
N ILE A 203 -2.85 -12.95 -6.28
CA ILE A 203 -1.68 -13.03 -5.38
C ILE A 203 -1.34 -14.49 -5.07
N VAL A 204 -2.34 -15.26 -4.62
CA VAL A 204 -2.14 -16.67 -4.24
C VAL A 204 -1.77 -17.54 -5.44
N ALA A 205 -2.38 -17.31 -6.60
CA ALA A 205 -2.09 -18.04 -7.83
C ALA A 205 -0.66 -17.77 -8.32
N ALA A 206 -0.22 -16.51 -8.32
CA ALA A 206 1.14 -16.15 -8.68
C ALA A 206 2.17 -16.81 -7.74
N ALA A 207 1.96 -16.73 -6.43
CA ALA A 207 2.84 -17.39 -5.46
C ALA A 207 2.82 -18.92 -5.58
N ARG A 208 1.65 -19.52 -5.87
CA ARG A 208 1.48 -20.96 -6.10
C ARG A 208 2.24 -21.44 -7.33
N ALA A 209 2.28 -20.64 -8.40
CA ALA A 209 3.08 -20.96 -9.59
C ALA A 209 4.57 -21.08 -9.23
N LEU A 210 5.09 -20.19 -8.39
CA LEU A 210 6.47 -20.27 -7.88
C LEU A 210 6.71 -21.46 -6.95
N ASN A 211 5.66 -22.06 -6.39
CA ASN A 211 5.74 -23.28 -5.58
C ASN A 211 5.36 -24.56 -6.37
N GLN A 212 5.53 -24.55 -7.70
CA GLN A 212 5.27 -25.71 -8.55
C GLN A 212 3.82 -26.23 -8.42
N GLY A 213 2.86 -25.32 -8.28
CA GLY A 213 1.44 -25.66 -8.12
C GLY A 213 1.02 -26.05 -6.71
N ARG A 214 1.96 -26.25 -5.77
CA ARG A 214 1.67 -26.58 -4.37
C ARG A 214 1.24 -25.34 -3.58
N LYS A 215 0.57 -25.57 -2.44
CA LYS A 215 0.11 -24.50 -1.53
C LYS A 215 1.27 -23.54 -1.21
N PRO A 216 1.18 -22.24 -1.55
CA PRO A 216 2.31 -21.33 -1.39
C PRO A 216 2.45 -20.83 0.04
N LEU A 217 3.68 -20.50 0.45
CA LEU A 217 3.96 -19.75 1.68
C LEU A 217 4.07 -18.26 1.38
N ILE A 218 3.21 -17.46 2.00
CA ILE A 218 3.16 -16.00 1.84
C ILE A 218 3.43 -15.30 3.17
N GLY A 219 4.39 -14.37 3.17
CA GLY A 219 4.66 -13.48 4.31
C GLY A 219 3.72 -12.28 4.32
N VAL A 220 3.26 -11.83 5.49
CA VAL A 220 2.45 -10.61 5.65
C VAL A 220 3.18 -9.60 6.51
N VAL A 221 3.41 -8.40 5.97
CA VAL A 221 4.01 -7.26 6.67
C VAL A 221 2.97 -6.16 6.86
N THR A 222 2.80 -5.70 8.10
CA THR A 222 1.82 -4.68 8.47
C THR A 222 2.43 -3.45 9.14
N ALA A 223 3.71 -3.17 8.86
CA ALA A 223 4.45 -2.03 9.43
C ALA A 223 3.72 -0.69 9.28
N SER A 224 3.00 -0.52 8.17
CA SER A 224 2.24 0.70 7.84
C SER A 224 0.99 0.94 8.67
N ALA A 225 0.50 -0.04 9.44
CA ALA A 225 -0.75 0.09 10.18
C ALA A 225 -0.74 1.34 11.10
N GLY A 226 -1.82 2.12 11.06
CA GLY A 226 -1.85 3.47 11.63
C GLY A 226 -1.70 3.58 13.14
N SER A 227 -2.22 2.60 13.88
CA SER A 227 -2.17 2.57 15.35
C SER A 227 -0.99 1.75 15.89
N HIS A 228 -0.85 0.51 15.40
CA HIS A 228 0.21 -0.41 15.80
C HIS A 228 0.46 -1.44 14.69
N PRO A 229 1.71 -1.85 14.39
CA PRO A 229 2.03 -2.86 13.38
C PRO A 229 1.19 -4.15 13.53
N PHE A 230 0.92 -4.58 14.76
CA PHE A 230 0.11 -5.77 15.03
C PHE A 230 -1.39 -5.64 14.71
N ALA A 231 -1.94 -4.43 14.67
CA ALA A 231 -3.40 -4.23 14.60
C ALA A 231 -4.04 -4.85 13.36
N ASP A 232 -3.37 -4.74 12.21
CA ASP A 232 -3.88 -5.22 10.93
C ASP A 232 -3.43 -6.65 10.60
N ARG A 233 -2.74 -7.33 11.52
CA ARG A 233 -2.19 -8.67 11.27
C ARG A 233 -3.27 -9.68 10.90
N ASP A 234 -4.30 -9.81 11.73
CA ASP A 234 -5.26 -10.92 11.60
C ASP A 234 -6.08 -10.82 10.30
N ILE A 235 -6.60 -9.62 9.98
CA ILE A 235 -7.41 -9.42 8.77
C ILE A 235 -6.62 -9.71 7.48
N ASN A 236 -5.32 -9.44 7.44
CA ASN A 236 -4.49 -9.69 6.26
C ASN A 236 -4.03 -11.15 6.20
N VAL A 237 -3.78 -11.79 7.35
CA VAL A 237 -3.46 -13.21 7.43
C VAL A 237 -4.66 -14.06 7.00
N PHE A 238 -5.84 -13.83 7.57
CA PHE A 238 -7.04 -14.60 7.24
C PHE A 238 -7.49 -14.39 5.79
N MET A 239 -7.34 -13.19 5.24
CA MET A 239 -7.63 -12.92 3.82
C MET A 239 -6.89 -13.90 2.89
N LEU A 240 -5.58 -14.07 3.09
CA LEU A 240 -4.74 -14.93 2.26
C LEU A 240 -4.90 -16.43 2.59
N GLN A 241 -5.12 -16.76 3.87
CA GLN A 241 -5.43 -18.14 4.26
C GLN A 241 -6.75 -18.61 3.66
N SER A 242 -7.78 -17.77 3.70
CA SER A 242 -9.10 -18.02 3.10
C SER A 242 -8.97 -18.22 1.59
N ALA A 243 -8.08 -17.47 0.92
CA ALA A 243 -7.75 -17.66 -0.50
C ALA A 243 -6.90 -18.91 -0.80
N GLY A 244 -6.49 -19.68 0.21
CA GLY A 244 -5.80 -20.97 0.06
C GLY A 244 -4.28 -20.91 0.10
N ALA A 245 -3.67 -19.93 0.76
CA ALA A 245 -2.23 -19.89 1.04
C ALA A 245 -1.88 -20.38 2.46
N ASP A 246 -0.66 -20.87 2.64
CA ASP A 246 -0.04 -20.89 3.97
C ASP A 246 0.53 -19.50 4.23
N VAL A 247 0.28 -18.95 5.42
CA VAL A 247 0.61 -17.55 5.70
C VAL A 247 1.42 -17.46 6.98
N VAL A 248 2.50 -16.68 6.93
CA VAL A 248 3.32 -16.35 8.08
C VAL A 248 3.31 -14.85 8.29
N TYR A 249 3.11 -14.42 9.53
CA TYR A 249 3.23 -13.01 9.87
C TYR A 249 4.70 -12.60 9.95
N LEU A 250 5.03 -11.43 9.42
CA LEU A 250 6.36 -10.82 9.49
C LEU A 250 6.21 -9.51 10.29
N PRO A 251 6.45 -9.53 11.61
CA PRO A 251 6.35 -8.36 12.48
C PRO A 251 7.53 -7.40 12.27
N LEU A 252 7.72 -6.95 11.03
CA LEU A 252 8.70 -5.92 10.68
C LEU A 252 8.08 -4.55 10.93
N ASP A 253 8.82 -3.69 11.61
CA ASP A 253 8.53 -2.26 11.80
C ASP A 253 9.83 -1.49 12.07
N GLY A 254 9.77 -0.15 12.05
CA GLY A 254 10.94 0.69 12.25
C GLY A 254 11.62 0.53 13.61
N GLY A 255 10.88 0.20 14.67
CA GLY A 255 11.46 -0.16 15.97
C GLY A 255 12.23 -1.47 15.91
N SER A 256 11.66 -2.52 15.32
CA SER A 256 12.39 -3.78 15.11
C SER A 256 13.65 -3.61 14.26
N ARG A 257 13.61 -2.70 13.26
CA ARG A 257 14.77 -2.33 12.44
C ARG A 257 15.86 -1.66 13.28
N GLN A 258 15.49 -0.66 14.08
CA GLN A 258 16.42 0.02 15.00
C GLN A 258 17.04 -0.93 16.04
N ALA A 259 16.28 -1.92 16.52
CA ALA A 259 16.78 -2.93 17.45
C ALA A 259 17.84 -3.82 16.77
N LEU A 260 17.55 -4.32 15.56
CA LEU A 260 18.48 -5.15 14.79
C LEU A 260 19.75 -4.40 14.40
N ASP A 261 19.65 -3.15 13.97
CA ASP A 261 20.80 -2.35 13.51
C ASP A 261 21.83 -2.10 14.60
N ALA A 262 21.37 -2.08 15.84
CA ALA A 262 22.24 -1.88 16.99
C ALA A 262 22.44 -3.15 17.83
N ASP A 263 22.07 -4.31 17.29
CA ASP A 263 22.25 -5.61 17.94
C ASP A 263 21.63 -5.68 19.35
N ASP A 264 20.45 -5.08 19.53
CA ASP A 264 19.80 -4.86 20.84
C ASP A 264 18.39 -5.45 20.91
N CYS A 265 18.21 -6.62 20.30
CA CYS A 265 16.93 -7.33 20.35
C CYS A 265 16.52 -7.75 21.78
N ALA A 266 17.43 -7.75 22.76
CA ALA A 266 17.09 -7.98 24.16
C ALA A 266 16.12 -6.92 24.73
N HIS A 267 16.15 -5.71 24.17
CA HIS A 267 15.31 -4.57 24.54
C HIS A 267 14.24 -4.26 23.48
N LEU A 268 13.95 -5.20 22.57
CA LEU A 268 13.04 -5.00 21.43
C LEU A 268 11.72 -4.32 21.81
N ARG A 269 11.15 -4.67 22.97
CA ARG A 269 9.88 -4.07 23.42
C ARG A 269 9.90 -2.55 23.50
N TYR A 270 11.03 -1.99 23.93
CA TYR A 270 11.19 -0.55 24.01
C TYR A 270 11.32 0.08 22.62
N TYR A 271 11.95 -0.60 21.67
CA TYR A 271 12.06 -0.08 20.31
C TYR A 271 10.71 0.05 19.62
N TYR A 272 9.91 -1.02 19.59
CA TYR A 272 8.64 -0.95 18.87
C TYR A 272 7.62 -0.06 19.61
N ASP A 273 7.57 -0.05 20.96
CA ASP A 273 6.65 0.83 21.71
C ASP A 273 7.01 2.32 21.49
N SER A 274 8.31 2.65 21.45
CA SER A 274 8.80 4.02 21.19
C SER A 274 8.46 4.45 19.77
N TYR A 275 8.73 3.54 18.82
CA TYR A 275 8.52 3.78 17.41
C TYR A 275 7.04 3.98 17.03
N THR A 276 6.17 3.15 17.59
CA THR A 276 4.73 3.24 17.33
C THR A 276 4.15 4.52 17.90
N ASN A 277 4.67 5.00 19.03
CA ASN A 277 4.28 6.28 19.64
C ASN A 277 5.09 7.49 19.12
N THR A 278 5.84 7.32 18.03
CA THR A 278 6.37 8.43 17.24
C THR A 278 5.30 8.89 16.25
N ARG A 279 4.67 10.04 16.54
CA ARG A 279 3.58 10.66 15.75
C ARG A 279 2.51 9.65 15.31
N PRO A 280 1.88 8.92 16.25
CA PRO A 280 0.88 7.91 15.89
C PRO A 280 -0.41 8.55 15.37
N GLU A 281 -1.14 7.83 14.53
CA GLU A 281 -2.54 8.18 14.27
C GLU A 281 -3.37 8.03 15.55
N ARG A 282 -3.04 7.01 16.36
CA ARG A 282 -3.61 6.79 17.68
C ARG A 282 -2.57 6.20 18.62
N VAL A 283 -2.51 6.73 19.83
CA VAL A 283 -1.66 6.21 20.90
C VAL A 283 -2.10 4.79 21.28
N VAL A 284 -1.17 3.84 21.18
CA VAL A 284 -1.31 2.48 21.68
C VAL A 284 -0.09 2.19 22.55
N TYR A 285 -0.32 1.85 23.81
CA TYR A 285 0.74 1.47 24.75
C TYR A 285 0.71 -0.04 25.01
N HIS A 286 1.87 -0.60 25.38
CA HIS A 286 2.03 -1.98 25.85
C HIS A 286 1.53 -3.00 24.85
N ALA A 287 1.91 -2.85 23.58
CA ALA A 287 1.40 -3.73 22.55
C ALA A 287 1.91 -5.17 22.70
N ASP A 288 3.02 -5.41 23.42
CA ASP A 288 3.43 -6.76 23.85
C ASP A 288 2.42 -7.40 24.78
N LEU A 289 1.77 -6.63 25.65
CA LEU A 289 0.74 -7.14 26.54
C LEU A 289 -0.60 -7.33 25.82
N LEU A 290 -0.89 -6.51 24.81
CA LEU A 290 -2.09 -6.65 23.96
C LEU A 290 -1.97 -7.75 22.92
N PHE A 291 -0.75 -8.02 22.45
CA PHE A 291 -0.46 -9.00 21.40
C PHE A 291 0.72 -9.89 21.80
N PRO A 292 0.60 -10.66 22.90
CA PRO A 292 1.74 -11.40 23.46
C PRO A 292 2.27 -12.48 22.52
N ASP A 293 1.40 -13.11 21.71
CA ASP A 293 1.78 -14.07 20.68
C ASP A 293 2.63 -13.40 19.57
N LEU A 294 2.24 -12.20 19.14
CA LEU A 294 2.92 -11.48 18.06
C LEU A 294 4.23 -10.85 18.54
N ALA A 295 4.26 -10.34 19.78
CA ALA A 295 5.48 -9.83 20.39
C ALA A 295 6.51 -10.94 20.65
N GLN A 296 6.06 -12.11 21.12
CA GLN A 296 6.93 -13.28 21.25
C GLN A 296 7.51 -13.70 19.89
N GLN A 297 6.67 -13.72 18.84
CA GLN A 297 7.12 -14.02 17.48
C GLN A 297 8.15 -12.99 16.99
N GLN A 298 7.90 -11.70 17.23
CA GLN A 298 8.83 -10.63 16.85
C GLN A 298 10.17 -10.76 17.56
N GLN A 299 10.15 -11.06 18.86
CA GLN A 299 11.36 -11.32 19.65
C GLN A 299 12.18 -12.48 19.08
N ALA A 300 11.51 -13.61 18.75
CA ALA A 300 12.18 -14.77 18.16
C ALA A 300 12.80 -14.48 16.79
N LEU A 301 12.13 -13.65 15.98
CA LEU A 301 12.63 -13.25 14.66
C LEU A 301 13.71 -12.17 14.72
N CYS A 302 13.75 -11.33 15.75
CA CYS A 302 14.81 -10.34 15.97
C CYS A 302 16.09 -10.98 16.51
N ALA A 303 15.95 -11.92 17.45
CA ALA A 303 17.06 -12.59 18.12
C ALA A 303 18.11 -13.17 17.15
N ASN A 304 19.34 -13.34 17.64
CA ASN A 304 20.47 -13.85 16.85
C ASN A 304 20.65 -13.06 15.54
N ARG A 305 20.60 -11.72 15.62
CA ARG A 305 20.78 -10.79 14.50
C ARG A 305 19.84 -11.07 13.32
N GLY A 306 18.61 -11.51 13.62
CA GLY A 306 17.61 -11.79 12.60
C GLY A 306 17.86 -13.03 11.77
N GLN A 307 18.64 -14.01 12.25
CA GLN A 307 18.92 -15.23 11.47
C GLN A 307 17.63 -15.97 11.06
N ALA A 308 16.73 -16.22 12.01
CA ALA A 308 15.46 -16.91 11.74
C ALA A 308 14.56 -16.10 10.78
N LEU A 309 14.60 -14.77 10.87
CA LEU A 309 13.93 -13.88 9.93
C LEU A 309 14.51 -14.02 8.51
N ASN A 310 15.84 -14.03 8.37
CA ASN A 310 16.50 -14.20 7.07
C ASN A 310 16.17 -15.55 6.44
N GLU A 311 16.21 -16.63 7.22
CA GLU A 311 15.81 -17.98 6.77
C GLU A 311 14.34 -18.01 6.32
N LEU A 312 13.46 -17.34 7.08
CA LEU A 312 12.04 -17.23 6.74
C LEU A 312 11.82 -16.48 5.42
N LEU A 313 12.46 -15.33 5.24
CA LEU A 313 12.40 -14.55 3.99
C LEU A 313 12.97 -15.36 2.82
N GLY A 314 14.00 -16.18 3.07
CA GLY A 314 14.66 -17.06 2.12
C GLY A 314 13.80 -18.22 1.56
N ARG A 315 12.61 -18.47 2.12
CA ARG A 315 11.72 -19.56 1.69
C ARG A 315 10.33 -19.12 1.22
N LEU A 316 10.02 -17.82 1.26
CA LEU A 316 8.72 -17.31 0.83
C LEU A 316 8.52 -17.46 -0.67
N ASN A 317 7.30 -17.81 -1.08
CA ASN A 317 6.87 -17.73 -2.48
C ASN A 317 6.21 -16.38 -2.79
N GLY A 318 5.64 -15.73 -1.78
CA GLY A 318 5.09 -14.39 -1.89
C GLY A 318 5.29 -13.58 -0.61
N ILE A 319 5.21 -12.25 -0.73
CA ILE A 319 5.14 -11.33 0.40
C ILE A 319 4.09 -10.26 0.12
N TYR A 320 3.28 -9.95 1.12
CA TYR A 320 2.20 -8.97 1.06
C TYR A 320 2.41 -7.83 2.05
N PHE A 321 2.37 -6.59 1.57
CA PHE A 321 2.47 -5.37 2.37
C PHE A 321 1.10 -4.69 2.50
N SER A 322 0.66 -4.43 3.74
CA SER A 322 -0.65 -3.80 4.00
C SER A 322 -0.69 -2.30 3.69
N GLY A 323 -1.88 -1.69 3.85
CA GLY A 323 -2.09 -0.24 3.76
C GLY A 323 -1.79 0.50 5.07
N GLY A 324 -1.79 1.83 5.02
CA GLY A 324 -1.52 2.74 6.14
C GLY A 324 -0.50 3.82 5.76
N ASN A 325 0.52 4.05 6.59
CA ASN A 325 1.61 4.99 6.30
C ASN A 325 2.82 4.29 5.65
N GLN A 326 3.14 4.67 4.41
CA GLN A 326 4.24 4.08 3.62
C GLN A 326 5.64 4.37 4.16
N ALA A 327 5.85 5.46 4.90
CA ALA A 327 7.12 5.73 5.57
C ALA A 327 7.45 4.62 6.60
N ARG A 328 6.45 4.06 7.29
CA ARG A 328 6.66 2.96 8.23
C ARG A 328 7.09 1.65 7.54
N HIS A 329 6.59 1.37 6.34
CA HIS A 329 7.10 0.23 5.56
C HIS A 329 8.55 0.46 5.15
N LEU A 330 8.90 1.67 4.71
CA LEU A 330 10.29 2.03 4.38
C LEU A 330 11.22 1.82 5.57
N GLU A 331 10.84 2.38 6.71
CA GLU A 331 11.59 2.31 7.97
C GLU A 331 11.75 0.89 8.52
N SER A 332 10.88 -0.05 8.14
CA SER A 332 11.00 -1.45 8.54
C SER A 332 12.15 -2.21 7.84
N LEU A 333 12.65 -1.67 6.72
CA LEU A 333 13.59 -2.36 5.81
C LEU A 333 14.78 -1.50 5.38
N VAL A 334 14.71 -0.18 5.55
CA VAL A 334 15.75 0.80 5.20
C VAL A 334 16.02 1.68 6.41
N SER A 335 17.30 1.84 6.73
CA SER A 335 17.77 2.63 7.86
C SER A 335 18.31 3.99 7.40
N GLN A 336 18.41 4.91 8.33
CA GLN A 336 18.95 6.25 8.06
C GLN A 336 20.48 6.23 7.96
N ASP A 337 21.04 7.00 7.04
CA ASP A 337 22.45 7.37 7.05
C ASP A 337 22.76 8.46 8.10
N ALA A 338 24.03 8.86 8.17
CA ALA A 338 24.49 9.90 9.11
C ALA A 338 23.84 11.27 8.86
N ALA A 339 23.27 11.52 7.68
CA ALA A 339 22.55 12.74 7.35
C ALA A 339 21.03 12.62 7.62
N GLY A 340 20.57 11.49 8.16
CA GLY A 340 19.16 11.23 8.49
C GLY A 340 18.32 10.80 7.29
N ASN A 341 18.93 10.42 6.17
CA ASN A 341 18.21 9.99 4.97
C ASN A 341 18.09 8.47 4.94
N TYR A 342 16.93 7.95 4.53
CA TYR A 342 16.70 6.51 4.38
C TYR A 342 17.42 5.94 3.16
N THR A 343 18.71 5.64 3.31
CA THR A 343 19.59 5.21 2.21
C THR A 343 20.34 3.90 2.51
N LEU A 344 20.26 3.38 3.74
CA LEU A 344 20.98 2.17 4.16
C LEU A 344 20.05 0.94 4.09
N PRO A 345 20.13 0.12 3.03
CA PRO A 345 19.28 -1.06 2.91
C PRO A 345 19.66 -2.13 3.94
N SER A 346 18.67 -2.79 4.54
CA SER A 346 18.90 -3.92 5.44
C SER A 346 19.27 -5.21 4.69
N ALA A 347 19.87 -6.17 5.41
CA ALA A 347 20.09 -7.52 4.89
C ALA A 347 18.77 -8.19 4.46
N GLN A 348 17.68 -7.92 5.18
CA GLN A 348 16.34 -8.43 4.85
C GLN A 348 15.84 -7.88 3.51
N LEU A 349 16.02 -6.58 3.27
CA LEU A 349 15.69 -5.98 1.97
C LEU A 349 16.50 -6.62 0.83
N ALA A 350 17.81 -6.83 1.03
CA ALA A 350 18.65 -7.48 0.04
C ALA A 350 18.20 -8.91 -0.30
N ILE A 351 17.72 -9.68 0.69
CA ILE A 351 17.12 -11.01 0.45
C ILE A 351 15.88 -10.89 -0.43
N LEU A 352 14.97 -9.97 -0.10
CA LEU A 352 13.73 -9.76 -0.86
C LEU A 352 14.00 -9.33 -2.30
N GLN A 353 14.87 -8.34 -2.50
CA GLN A 353 15.27 -7.85 -3.82
C GLN A 353 15.90 -8.95 -4.66
N ARG A 354 16.84 -9.72 -4.08
CA ARG A 354 17.50 -10.83 -4.79
C ARG A 354 16.49 -11.89 -5.22
N ARG A 355 15.57 -12.29 -4.33
CA ARG A 355 14.57 -13.31 -4.66
C ARG A 355 13.59 -12.83 -5.73
N HIS A 356 13.14 -11.57 -5.65
CA HIS A 356 12.27 -10.97 -6.67
C HIS A 356 12.96 -10.92 -8.03
N ALA A 357 14.21 -10.45 -8.09
CA ALA A 357 15.01 -10.39 -9.32
C ALA A 357 15.29 -11.76 -9.94
N LEU A 358 15.34 -12.82 -9.14
CA LEU A 358 15.47 -14.21 -9.59
C LEU A 358 14.13 -14.87 -9.98
N GLY A 359 13.01 -14.13 -9.91
CA GLY A 359 11.67 -14.69 -10.16
C GLY A 359 11.22 -15.71 -9.10
N GLN A 360 11.78 -15.65 -7.88
CA GLN A 360 11.53 -16.59 -6.78
C GLN A 360 10.58 -16.04 -5.70
N LEU A 361 10.12 -14.80 -5.86
CA LEU A 361 9.24 -14.13 -4.91
C LEU A 361 8.26 -13.21 -5.65
N VAL A 362 6.96 -13.40 -5.41
CA VAL A 362 5.93 -12.43 -5.78
C VAL A 362 5.83 -11.35 -4.70
N VAL A 363 5.81 -10.08 -5.09
CA VAL A 363 5.56 -8.96 -4.16
C VAL A 363 4.18 -8.38 -4.42
N ALA A 364 3.33 -8.39 -3.40
CA ALA A 364 2.02 -7.78 -3.44
C ALA A 364 1.91 -6.68 -2.39
N GLY A 365 1.09 -5.66 -2.64
CA GLY A 365 0.80 -4.70 -1.60
C GLY A 365 -0.28 -3.71 -1.97
N THR A 366 -1.01 -3.26 -0.95
CA THR A 366 -2.12 -2.33 -1.08
C THR A 366 -1.80 -0.99 -0.47
N SER A 367 -2.23 0.09 -1.13
CA SER A 367 -2.12 1.45 -0.59
C SER A 367 -0.65 1.82 -0.27
N ALA A 368 -0.26 1.94 1.00
CA ALA A 368 1.14 2.05 1.40
C ALA A 368 2.03 0.91 0.87
N GLY A 369 1.52 -0.33 0.87
CA GLY A 369 2.18 -1.49 0.27
C GLY A 369 2.29 -1.43 -1.25
N ASN A 370 1.52 -0.59 -1.93
CA ASN A 370 1.72 -0.26 -3.34
C ASN A 370 2.88 0.73 -3.47
N HIS A 371 2.91 1.81 -2.69
CA HIS A 371 3.94 2.84 -2.77
C HIS A 371 5.35 2.27 -2.51
N ILE A 372 5.49 1.42 -1.48
CA ILE A 372 6.79 0.88 -1.09
C ILE A 372 7.43 -0.01 -2.16
N GLN A 373 6.69 -0.51 -3.16
CA GLN A 373 7.30 -1.34 -4.20
C GLN A 373 8.25 -0.55 -5.11
N GLY A 374 8.06 0.78 -5.22
CA GLY A 374 8.93 1.69 -5.99
C GLY A 374 10.38 1.71 -5.48
N GLY A 375 11.32 2.24 -6.26
CA GLY A 375 12.75 2.33 -5.91
C GLY A 375 13.66 1.76 -6.99
N SER A 376 14.94 1.56 -6.65
CA SER A 376 15.98 1.11 -7.58
C SER A 376 16.20 2.12 -8.73
N LEU A 377 16.92 1.69 -9.77
CA LEU A 377 17.25 2.49 -10.93
C LEU A 377 16.45 2.08 -12.18
N TRP A 378 15.95 3.09 -12.89
CA TRP A 378 15.39 2.97 -14.23
C TRP A 378 16.14 3.90 -15.17
N GLN A 379 16.76 3.33 -16.20
CA GLN A 379 17.59 4.07 -17.15
C GLN A 379 18.61 5.01 -16.46
N GLY A 380 19.24 4.53 -15.40
CA GLY A 380 20.25 5.28 -14.63
C GLY A 380 19.69 6.30 -13.62
N LYS A 381 18.36 6.44 -13.49
CA LYS A 381 17.72 7.39 -12.58
C LYS A 381 17.00 6.67 -11.43
N PRO A 382 17.01 7.21 -10.21
CA PRO A 382 16.28 6.63 -9.10
C PRO A 382 14.77 6.78 -9.28
N VAL A 383 14.03 5.73 -8.94
CA VAL A 383 12.56 5.75 -8.92
C VAL A 383 12.09 6.16 -7.53
N PRO A 384 11.38 7.28 -7.37
CA PRO A 384 10.98 7.77 -6.05
C PRO A 384 9.75 7.02 -5.51
N MET A 385 9.47 7.21 -4.22
CA MET A 385 8.22 6.83 -3.58
C MET A 385 7.49 8.08 -3.08
N VAL A 386 6.22 8.24 -3.44
CA VAL A 386 5.38 9.32 -2.90
C VAL A 386 5.07 9.02 -1.42
N GLY A 387 5.42 9.96 -0.55
CA GLY A 387 5.18 9.92 0.89
C GLY A 387 3.84 10.52 1.34
N GLY A 388 3.21 11.34 0.50
CA GLY A 388 1.87 11.89 0.74
C GLY A 388 1.63 13.25 0.08
N GLY A 389 0.50 13.89 0.41
CA GLY A 389 0.11 15.24 -0.02
C GLY A 389 -0.94 15.32 -1.13
N SER A 390 -1.59 16.47 -1.29
CA SER A 390 -2.66 16.68 -2.28
C SER A 390 -2.12 17.04 -3.68
N SER A 391 -2.92 16.83 -4.73
CA SER A 391 -2.58 17.31 -6.09
C SER A 391 -2.43 18.83 -6.16
N TYR A 392 -3.30 19.58 -5.48
CA TYR A 392 -3.21 21.03 -5.45
C TYR A 392 -1.90 21.50 -4.82
N ASP A 393 -1.53 20.95 -3.65
CA ASP A 393 -0.31 21.34 -2.95
C ASP A 393 0.95 20.90 -3.70
N ALA A 394 0.92 19.75 -4.38
CA ALA A 394 2.05 19.27 -5.18
C ALA A 394 2.26 20.15 -6.43
N LEU A 395 1.20 20.52 -7.14
CA LEU A 395 1.28 21.42 -8.28
C LEU A 395 1.76 22.81 -7.84
N LYS A 396 1.28 23.32 -6.71
CA LYS A 396 1.69 24.61 -6.16
C LYS A 396 3.14 24.58 -5.64
N ASN A 397 3.44 23.71 -4.69
CA ASN A 397 4.66 23.81 -3.89
C ASN A 397 5.75 22.81 -4.31
N GLY A 398 5.43 21.82 -5.15
CA GLY A 398 6.28 20.65 -5.36
C GLY A 398 6.29 19.72 -4.14
N PHE A 399 7.29 18.84 -4.09
CA PHE A 399 7.46 17.88 -3.00
C PHE A 399 8.62 18.27 -2.09
N ALA A 400 8.40 18.16 -0.78
CA ALA A 400 9.45 18.15 0.22
C ALA A 400 10.10 16.75 0.29
N GLN A 401 11.37 16.71 0.67
CA GLN A 401 12.06 15.45 0.91
C GLN A 401 11.51 14.77 2.18
N GLY A 402 11.17 13.48 2.06
CA GLY A 402 10.71 12.64 3.16
C GLY A 402 11.79 12.42 4.20
N ARG A 403 11.39 12.50 5.47
CA ARG A 403 12.27 12.36 6.63
C ARG A 403 11.80 11.26 7.58
N GLY A 404 10.88 10.41 7.12
CA GLY A 404 10.27 9.34 7.91
C GLY A 404 9.21 9.87 8.84
N VAL A 405 8.54 8.98 9.56
CA VAL A 405 7.41 9.32 10.46
C VAL A 405 7.81 10.36 11.52
N ALA A 406 9.05 10.32 12.01
CA ALA A 406 9.55 11.30 12.97
C ALA A 406 9.76 12.70 12.38
N GLY A 407 10.00 12.79 11.07
CA GLY A 407 10.29 14.03 10.35
C GLY A 407 9.13 14.56 9.51
N ASP A 408 8.16 13.71 9.15
CA ASP A 408 7.00 14.03 8.33
C ASP A 408 5.97 14.87 9.11
N THR A 409 5.38 15.88 8.48
CA THR A 409 4.69 17.02 9.12
C THR A 409 3.41 16.74 9.90
N ALA A 410 2.93 15.49 9.95
CA ALA A 410 1.69 15.11 10.64
C ALA A 410 1.88 15.04 12.17
N GLU A 411 0.98 15.63 12.96
CA GLU A 411 0.95 15.52 14.43
C GLU A 411 0.09 14.33 14.92
N LEU A 412 -0.01 14.13 16.24
CA LEU A 412 -0.87 13.10 16.84
C LEU A 412 -2.32 13.20 16.31
N GLY A 413 -2.85 12.10 15.80
CA GLY A 413 -4.23 12.06 15.28
C GLY A 413 -4.40 12.58 13.85
N GLN A 414 -3.34 13.11 13.24
CA GLN A 414 -3.38 13.58 11.86
C GLN A 414 -3.05 12.45 10.88
N THR A 415 -3.80 12.40 9.79
CA THR A 415 -3.72 11.44 8.70
C THR A 415 -3.92 12.18 7.38
N GLU A 416 -3.66 11.53 6.24
CA GLU A 416 -3.96 12.15 4.92
C GLU A 416 -5.47 12.39 4.70
N LEU A 417 -6.32 11.86 5.57
CA LEU A 417 -7.77 11.96 5.45
C LEU A 417 -8.36 13.14 6.22
N ASN A 418 -7.65 13.68 7.21
CA ASN A 418 -8.18 14.67 8.13
C ASN A 418 -7.25 15.87 8.39
N ALA A 419 -6.04 15.87 7.81
CA ALA A 419 -5.11 16.98 7.93
C ALA A 419 -4.42 17.25 6.58
N ASN A 420 -4.27 18.53 6.24
CA ASN A 420 -3.43 18.91 5.12
C ASN A 420 -1.98 18.98 5.59
N PHE A 421 -1.11 18.26 4.90
CA PHE A 421 0.32 18.30 5.15
C PHE A 421 1.10 18.37 3.84
N SER A 422 2.28 18.98 3.88
CA SER A 422 3.10 19.23 2.68
C SER A 422 3.33 17.93 1.89
N PRO A 423 3.27 17.96 0.55
CA PRO A 423 3.60 16.79 -0.25
C PRO A 423 5.01 16.30 0.03
N VAL A 424 5.15 14.99 0.23
CA VAL A 424 6.41 14.35 0.59
C VAL A 424 6.83 13.36 -0.49
N ILE A 425 8.12 13.32 -0.81
CA ILE A 425 8.71 12.32 -1.70
C ILE A 425 9.99 11.74 -1.09
N TYR A 426 10.15 10.43 -1.22
CA TYR A 426 11.36 9.69 -0.85
C TYR A 426 12.16 9.42 -2.13
N PRO A 427 13.25 10.18 -2.42
CA PRO A 427 13.87 10.18 -3.75
C PRO A 427 14.46 8.84 -4.18
N LEU A 428 14.89 8.00 -3.22
CA LEU A 428 15.44 6.67 -3.50
C LEU A 428 14.37 5.56 -3.55
N GLY A 429 13.11 5.91 -3.29
CA GLY A 429 12.00 4.97 -3.27
C GLY A 429 11.96 4.07 -2.03
N GLY A 430 11.40 2.88 -2.22
CA GLY A 430 11.23 1.83 -1.21
C GLY A 430 12.03 0.58 -1.54
N LEU A 431 11.33 -0.54 -1.78
CA LEU A 431 11.91 -1.85 -2.02
C LEU A 431 12.67 -1.95 -3.34
N GLY A 432 12.31 -1.14 -4.34
CA GLY A 432 12.92 -1.19 -5.68
C GLY A 432 12.63 -2.45 -6.48
N VAL A 433 11.46 -3.05 -6.25
CA VAL A 433 10.95 -4.23 -6.99
C VAL A 433 9.98 -3.83 -8.11
N PHE A 434 9.53 -2.57 -8.14
CA PHE A 434 8.86 -1.93 -9.25
C PHE A 434 9.70 -0.72 -9.67
N ARG A 435 10.30 -0.78 -10.87
CA ARG A 435 11.23 0.25 -11.36
C ARG A 435 10.69 1.05 -12.54
N PHE A 436 9.48 0.80 -13.02
CA PHE A 436 9.03 1.35 -14.30
C PHE A 436 8.53 2.80 -14.24
N GLY A 437 8.36 3.34 -13.03
CA GLY A 437 7.83 4.69 -12.83
C GLY A 437 7.37 4.95 -11.41
N VAL A 438 6.87 6.17 -11.17
CA VAL A 438 6.33 6.57 -9.87
C VAL A 438 5.01 5.85 -9.61
N LEU A 439 4.83 5.29 -8.42
CA LEU A 439 3.59 4.63 -8.01
C LEU A 439 2.72 5.54 -7.14
N ASP A 440 1.41 5.48 -7.36
CA ASP A 440 0.40 6.15 -6.54
C ASP A 440 -0.85 5.24 -6.39
N SER A 441 -1.63 5.45 -5.33
CA SER A 441 -2.72 4.59 -4.87
C SER A 441 -3.95 5.40 -4.45
N HIS A 442 -5.10 4.75 -4.25
CA HIS A 442 -6.40 5.37 -3.99
C HIS A 442 -6.71 6.49 -5.02
N PHE A 443 -6.32 6.24 -6.26
CA PHE A 443 -5.84 7.27 -7.15
C PHE A 443 -6.92 8.27 -7.60
N SER A 444 -7.85 7.86 -8.46
CA SER A 444 -8.88 8.78 -8.99
C SER A 444 -9.87 9.20 -7.92
N ARG A 445 -10.15 8.34 -6.93
CA ARG A 445 -10.99 8.73 -5.77
C ARG A 445 -10.43 9.95 -5.06
N ARG A 446 -9.11 10.06 -4.93
CA ARG A 446 -8.45 11.16 -4.19
C ARG A 446 -7.88 12.24 -5.12
N ALA A 447 -8.32 12.27 -6.38
CA ALA A 447 -7.92 13.26 -7.40
C ALA A 447 -6.39 13.44 -7.49
N ARG A 448 -5.65 12.32 -7.55
CA ARG A 448 -4.17 12.27 -7.44
C ARG A 448 -3.43 12.43 -8.77
N GLU A 449 -4.14 12.75 -9.86
CA GLU A 449 -3.57 12.92 -11.20
C GLU A 449 -2.51 14.02 -11.24
N GLY A 450 -2.79 15.18 -10.65
CA GLY A 450 -1.86 16.30 -10.62
C GLY A 450 -0.56 15.99 -9.85
N ARG A 451 -0.67 15.38 -8.66
CA ARG A 451 0.52 15.03 -7.86
C ARG A 451 1.37 13.96 -8.54
N LEU A 452 0.76 12.95 -9.16
CA LEU A 452 1.50 11.89 -9.85
C LEU A 452 2.26 12.46 -11.06
N VAL A 453 1.62 13.31 -11.86
CA VAL A 453 2.27 13.98 -13.00
C VAL A 453 3.45 14.82 -12.53
N ARG A 454 3.27 15.63 -11.48
CA ARG A 454 4.35 16.46 -10.92
C ARG A 454 5.50 15.60 -10.37
N ALA A 455 5.19 14.56 -9.58
CA ALA A 455 6.21 13.67 -9.00
C ALA A 455 7.02 12.95 -10.09
N THR A 456 6.34 12.49 -11.15
CA THR A 456 6.96 11.82 -12.29
C THR A 456 7.92 12.75 -13.02
N PHE A 457 7.44 13.96 -13.34
CA PHE A 457 8.24 14.95 -14.06
C PHE A 457 9.45 15.42 -13.25
N ASP A 458 9.27 15.76 -11.96
CA ASP A 458 10.33 16.29 -11.10
C ASP A 458 11.43 15.29 -10.82
N SER A 459 11.07 14.00 -10.79
CA SER A 459 12.02 12.90 -10.57
C SER A 459 12.66 12.43 -11.88
N ALA A 460 12.45 13.17 -12.98
CA ALA A 460 12.93 12.88 -14.32
C ALA A 460 12.56 11.47 -14.81
N MET A 461 11.44 10.94 -14.34
CA MET A 461 10.87 9.66 -14.77
C MET A 461 10.02 9.83 -16.01
N HIS A 462 9.91 8.76 -16.79
CA HIS A 462 9.09 8.76 -18.01
C HIS A 462 7.63 8.49 -17.70
N TYR A 463 7.35 7.62 -16.73
CA TYR A 463 6.01 7.15 -16.44
C TYR A 463 5.65 7.27 -14.96
N GLY A 464 4.37 7.52 -14.72
CA GLY A 464 3.73 7.40 -13.41
C GLY A 464 2.49 6.51 -13.51
N PHE A 465 2.24 5.68 -12.48
CA PHE A 465 1.15 4.72 -12.44
C PHE A 465 0.27 4.98 -11.21
N GLY A 466 -0.95 5.42 -11.45
CA GLY A 466 -1.97 5.62 -10.44
C GLY A 466 -2.96 4.46 -10.44
N VAL A 467 -3.03 3.71 -9.34
CA VAL A 467 -3.93 2.56 -9.21
C VAL A 467 -5.15 2.94 -8.37
N ASP A 468 -6.34 2.67 -8.89
CA ASP A 468 -7.59 2.92 -8.18
C ASP A 468 -7.86 1.95 -7.04
N GLU A 469 -8.79 2.33 -6.16
CA GLU A 469 -9.31 1.42 -5.13
C GLU A 469 -9.93 0.18 -5.77
N ASN A 470 -9.88 -0.94 -5.06
CA ASN A 470 -10.39 -2.25 -5.48
C ASN A 470 -9.87 -2.67 -6.88
N THR A 471 -8.65 -2.24 -7.22
CA THR A 471 -7.99 -2.46 -8.51
C THR A 471 -6.52 -2.81 -8.28
N ALA A 472 -5.97 -3.65 -9.15
CA ALA A 472 -4.58 -4.05 -9.17
C ALA A 472 -3.99 -3.92 -10.57
N LEU A 473 -2.75 -3.43 -10.63
CA LEU A 473 -1.84 -3.60 -11.76
C LEU A 473 -1.02 -4.86 -11.52
N LEU A 474 -1.21 -5.87 -12.35
CA LEU A 474 -0.38 -7.07 -12.37
C LEU A 474 0.82 -6.81 -13.27
N VAL A 475 2.02 -7.11 -12.78
CA VAL A 475 3.28 -6.89 -13.51
C VAL A 475 4.00 -8.22 -13.65
N SER A 476 4.37 -8.59 -14.87
CA SER A 476 5.08 -9.83 -15.15
C SER A 476 6.58 -9.71 -14.80
N GLN A 477 7.25 -10.85 -14.70
CA GLN A 477 8.69 -10.90 -14.95
C GLN A 477 8.97 -10.48 -16.40
N PRO A 478 10.15 -9.90 -16.70
CA PRO A 478 10.54 -9.67 -18.09
C PRO A 478 10.54 -10.98 -18.89
N ASP A 479 10.02 -10.95 -20.10
CA ASP A 479 10.15 -12.06 -21.04
C ASP A 479 11.59 -12.19 -21.57
N ALA A 480 11.81 -13.16 -22.46
CA ALA A 480 13.13 -13.40 -23.04
C ALA A 480 13.68 -12.22 -23.86
N ALA A 481 12.82 -11.33 -24.35
CA ALA A 481 13.20 -10.10 -25.04
C ALA A 481 13.43 -8.91 -24.08
N GLY A 482 13.27 -9.13 -22.76
CA GLY A 482 13.36 -8.09 -21.75
C GLY A 482 12.11 -7.22 -21.65
N THR A 483 10.99 -7.61 -22.27
CA THR A 483 9.73 -6.87 -22.21
C THR A 483 8.98 -7.25 -20.94
N THR A 484 8.53 -6.25 -20.19
CA THR A 484 7.64 -6.44 -19.04
C THR A 484 6.21 -6.15 -19.44
N HIS A 485 5.30 -7.07 -19.09
CA HIS A 485 3.88 -6.98 -19.41
C HIS A 485 3.09 -6.55 -18.17
N PHE A 486 2.06 -5.75 -18.41
CA PHE A 486 1.18 -5.18 -17.42
C PHE A 486 -0.27 -5.49 -17.80
N SER A 487 -1.08 -5.89 -16.82
CA SER A 487 -2.51 -6.10 -17.02
C SER A 487 -3.29 -5.59 -15.82
N VAL A 488 -4.49 -5.05 -16.06
CA VAL A 488 -5.36 -4.53 -15.01
C VAL A 488 -6.36 -5.59 -14.56
N LEU A 489 -6.60 -5.65 -13.25
CA LEU A 489 -7.61 -6.50 -12.62
C LEU A 489 -8.36 -5.70 -11.55
N GLY A 490 -9.70 -5.77 -11.53
CA GLY A 490 -10.51 -5.18 -10.46
C GLY A 490 -11.63 -4.28 -10.96
N ALA A 491 -12.16 -3.43 -10.07
CA ALA A 491 -13.38 -2.66 -10.31
C ALA A 491 -13.15 -1.27 -10.93
N GLY A 492 -11.98 -0.67 -10.72
CA GLY A 492 -11.56 0.61 -11.27
C GLY A 492 -10.53 0.45 -12.38
N GLY A 493 -9.65 1.43 -12.54
CA GLY A 493 -8.60 1.40 -13.55
C GLY A 493 -7.20 1.72 -13.04
N VAL A 494 -6.27 1.70 -13.98
CA VAL A 494 -4.89 2.14 -13.80
C VAL A 494 -4.63 3.30 -14.74
N PHE A 495 -4.37 4.46 -14.16
CA PHE A 495 -3.91 5.64 -14.87
C PHE A 495 -2.41 5.55 -15.11
N ILE A 496 -1.97 5.79 -16.35
CA ILE A 496 -0.55 5.91 -16.71
C ILE A 496 -0.32 7.31 -17.26
N ALA A 497 0.52 8.08 -16.58
CA ALA A 497 1.05 9.34 -17.09
C ALA A 497 2.33 9.05 -17.86
N ASP A 498 2.40 9.43 -19.13
CA ASP A 498 3.63 9.52 -19.92
C ASP A 498 4.02 10.99 -20.04
N VAL A 499 5.17 11.32 -19.48
CA VAL A 499 5.70 12.69 -19.44
C VAL A 499 6.95 12.88 -20.31
N ARG A 500 7.31 11.90 -21.16
CA ARG A 500 8.53 11.94 -21.99
C ARG A 500 8.62 13.17 -22.88
N HIS A 501 7.48 13.64 -23.38
CA HIS A 501 7.36 14.81 -24.24
C HIS A 501 6.72 16.01 -23.54
N ALA A 502 6.49 15.91 -22.24
CA ALA A 502 5.89 16.99 -21.48
C ALA A 502 6.89 18.13 -21.27
N GLN A 503 6.36 19.35 -21.21
CA GLN A 503 7.13 20.55 -20.96
C GLN A 503 6.49 21.30 -19.80
N ALA A 504 7.32 21.73 -18.86
CA ALA A 504 6.87 22.46 -17.70
C ALA A 504 7.44 23.87 -17.63
N GLN A 505 6.67 24.79 -17.04
CA GLN A 505 7.12 26.12 -16.70
C GLN A 505 6.83 26.39 -15.22
N SER A 506 7.82 26.95 -14.52
CA SER A 506 7.68 27.39 -13.14
C SER A 506 7.49 28.91 -13.14
N HIS A 507 6.35 29.38 -12.64
CA HIS A 507 6.08 30.81 -12.50
C HIS A 507 6.72 31.39 -11.23
N PRO A 508 7.11 32.69 -11.21
CA PRO A 508 7.76 33.35 -10.07
C PRO A 508 6.97 33.25 -8.75
N GLN A 509 5.65 33.06 -8.81
CA GLN A 509 4.77 32.89 -7.65
C GLN A 509 4.67 31.42 -7.17
N LYS A 510 5.60 30.54 -7.57
CA LYS A 510 5.58 29.10 -7.28
C LYS A 510 4.29 28.43 -7.77
N HIS A 511 3.99 28.59 -9.05
CA HIS A 511 2.92 27.82 -9.68
C HIS A 511 3.50 27.06 -10.88
N PHE A 512 3.29 25.75 -10.88
CA PHE A 512 3.76 24.84 -11.92
C PHE A 512 2.71 24.71 -13.02
N SER A 513 3.09 24.95 -14.26
CA SER A 513 2.31 24.51 -15.42
C SER A 513 3.05 23.37 -16.11
N ILE A 514 2.29 22.42 -16.65
CA ILE A 514 2.82 21.34 -17.49
C ILE A 514 1.85 21.04 -18.61
N GLN A 515 2.39 20.88 -19.82
CA GLN A 515 1.65 20.53 -21.02
C GLN A 515 2.33 19.37 -21.75
N GLY A 516 1.60 18.70 -22.63
CA GLY A 516 2.14 17.59 -23.42
C GLY A 516 2.25 16.26 -22.66
N VAL A 517 1.62 16.15 -21.50
CA VAL A 517 1.45 14.86 -20.81
C VAL A 517 0.50 14.00 -21.64
N GLN A 518 0.88 12.76 -21.91
CA GLN A 518 -0.01 11.78 -22.50
C GLN A 518 -0.54 10.87 -21.39
N ALA A 519 -1.86 10.72 -21.32
CA ALA A 519 -2.55 9.93 -20.31
C ALA A 519 -3.21 8.71 -20.94
N HIS A 520 -3.12 7.61 -20.20
CA HIS A 520 -3.79 6.36 -20.46
C HIS A 520 -4.57 5.96 -19.21
N TYR A 521 -5.73 5.34 -19.38
CA TYR A 521 -6.50 4.79 -18.28
C TYR A 521 -7.04 3.43 -18.71
N LEU A 522 -6.47 2.40 -18.11
CA LEU A 522 -6.67 1.00 -18.46
C LEU A 522 -7.68 0.38 -17.48
N LEU A 523 -8.67 -0.33 -18.00
CA LEU A 523 -9.65 -1.10 -17.25
C LEU A 523 -9.28 -2.59 -17.24
N SER A 524 -9.99 -3.39 -16.44
CA SER A 524 -9.81 -4.84 -16.42
C SER A 524 -9.90 -5.44 -17.83
N GLY A 525 -8.86 -6.17 -18.23
CA GLY A 525 -8.70 -6.75 -19.57
C GLY A 525 -7.85 -5.92 -20.55
N ASP A 526 -7.56 -4.66 -20.23
CA ASP A 526 -6.57 -3.87 -20.96
C ASP A 526 -5.15 -4.25 -20.56
N MET A 527 -4.20 -4.05 -21.49
CA MET A 527 -2.79 -4.40 -21.30
C MET A 527 -1.87 -3.23 -21.62
N ALA A 528 -0.72 -3.22 -20.98
CA ALA A 528 0.41 -2.41 -21.39
C ALA A 528 1.69 -3.26 -21.40
N ARG A 529 2.70 -2.82 -22.13
CA ARG A 529 4.04 -3.41 -22.10
C ARG A 529 5.10 -2.33 -22.16
N ILE A 530 6.20 -2.56 -21.47
CA ILE A 530 7.41 -1.74 -21.56
C ILE A 530 8.52 -2.66 -22.01
N ASP A 531 9.10 -2.37 -23.17
CA ASP A 531 10.21 -3.14 -23.72
C ASP A 531 11.55 -2.79 -23.05
N ALA A 532 12.62 -3.44 -23.50
CA ALA A 532 13.95 -3.25 -22.95
C ALA A 532 14.52 -1.83 -23.18
N THR A 533 14.04 -1.09 -24.19
CA THR A 533 14.42 0.32 -24.42
C THR A 533 13.63 1.27 -23.52
N GLY A 534 12.53 0.80 -22.96
CA GLY A 534 11.67 1.54 -22.04
C GLY A 534 10.49 2.21 -22.72
N ASP A 535 10.14 1.78 -23.93
CA ASP A 535 9.01 2.30 -24.68
C ASP A 535 7.70 1.62 -24.22
N LEU A 536 6.76 2.44 -23.77
CA LEU A 536 5.43 2.01 -23.35
C LEU A 536 4.54 1.81 -24.58
N GLN A 537 3.85 0.68 -24.61
CA GLN A 537 2.78 0.42 -25.55
C GLN A 537 1.52 -0.01 -24.80
N VAL A 538 0.39 0.61 -25.12
CA VAL A 538 -0.90 0.36 -24.48
C VAL A 538 -1.85 -0.27 -25.49
N THR A 539 -2.50 -1.35 -25.10
CA THR A 539 -3.52 -2.04 -25.88
C THR A 539 -4.82 -2.09 -25.09
N LEU A 540 -5.82 -1.34 -25.54
CA LEU A 540 -7.17 -1.42 -24.98
C LEU A 540 -7.92 -2.60 -25.59
N SER A 541 -8.64 -3.35 -24.75
CA SER A 541 -9.45 -4.49 -25.15
C SER A 541 -10.44 -4.13 -26.25
N SER A 542 -10.52 -4.97 -27.28
CA SER A 542 -11.49 -4.83 -28.37
C SER A 542 -12.92 -5.22 -27.97
N SER A 543 -13.13 -5.76 -26.77
CA SER A 543 -14.46 -6.17 -26.27
C SER A 543 -15.44 -4.99 -26.14
N ALA A 544 -14.93 -3.78 -25.95
CA ALA A 544 -15.71 -2.55 -25.94
C ALA A 544 -15.54 -1.78 -27.26
N PRO A 545 -16.61 -1.23 -27.85
CA PRO A 545 -16.52 -0.43 -29.07
C PRO A 545 -15.73 0.86 -28.84
N VAL A 546 -15.13 1.37 -29.91
CA VAL A 546 -14.50 2.71 -29.91
C VAL A 546 -15.60 3.76 -29.84
N LEU A 547 -15.47 4.72 -28.93
CA LEU A 547 -16.35 5.87 -28.84
C LEU A 547 -15.95 6.91 -29.90
N PRO A 548 -16.89 7.44 -30.72
CA PRO A 548 -16.56 8.35 -31.80
C PRO A 548 -16.06 9.71 -31.28
N LEU A 549 -15.33 10.44 -32.12
CA LEU A 549 -15.06 11.87 -31.93
C LEU A 549 -16.23 12.64 -32.56
N ALA A 550 -16.78 13.62 -31.85
CA ALA A 550 -17.84 14.47 -32.37
C ALA A 550 -17.33 15.32 -33.54
N THR A 551 -18.19 15.55 -34.53
CA THR A 551 -17.86 16.34 -35.73
C THR A 551 -17.83 17.85 -35.48
N ALA A 552 -18.52 18.32 -34.43
CA ALA A 552 -18.49 19.70 -33.95
C ALA A 552 -17.63 19.80 -32.67
N PRO A 553 -16.98 20.94 -32.40
CA PRO A 553 -16.16 21.12 -31.21
C PRO A 553 -17.03 21.13 -29.95
N ALA A 554 -17.27 19.94 -29.39
CA ALA A 554 -17.88 19.78 -28.10
C ALA A 554 -16.81 19.91 -27.00
N VAL A 555 -17.16 20.68 -25.96
CA VAL A 555 -16.36 20.88 -24.76
C VAL A 555 -17.18 20.40 -23.57
N VAL A 556 -16.57 19.58 -22.71
CA VAL A 556 -17.13 19.23 -21.40
C VAL A 556 -16.38 19.99 -20.31
N VAL A 557 -17.08 20.37 -19.24
CA VAL A 557 -16.52 21.17 -18.15
C VAL A 557 -16.71 20.48 -16.81
N GLN A 558 -15.78 20.70 -15.87
CA GLN A 558 -15.82 20.11 -14.53
C GLN A 558 -15.26 21.08 -13.48
N ASP A 559 -16.11 21.51 -12.56
CA ASP A 559 -15.66 22.20 -11.34
C ASP A 559 -15.12 21.18 -10.33
N ARG A 560 -14.46 21.66 -9.27
CA ARG A 560 -13.98 20.81 -8.15
C ARG A 560 -13.03 19.71 -8.61
N LEU A 561 -12.23 19.98 -9.64
CA LEU A 561 -11.44 18.97 -10.35
C LEU A 561 -10.52 18.16 -9.42
N LEU A 562 -9.92 18.83 -8.43
CA LEU A 562 -8.92 18.25 -7.52
C LEU A 562 -9.51 17.87 -6.16
N ASP A 563 -10.84 17.81 -6.02
CA ASP A 563 -11.47 17.47 -4.75
C ASP A 563 -11.31 15.98 -4.41
N THR A 564 -10.78 15.71 -3.23
CA THR A 564 -10.71 14.36 -2.67
C THR A 564 -12.13 13.78 -2.49
N GLY A 565 -12.32 12.53 -2.92
CA GLY A 565 -13.57 11.79 -2.87
C GLY A 565 -14.51 11.96 -4.07
N SER A 566 -14.17 12.84 -5.02
CA SER A 566 -15.10 13.27 -6.08
C SER A 566 -15.02 12.49 -7.40
N TYR A 567 -13.87 11.87 -7.69
CA TYR A 567 -13.55 11.28 -9.00
C TYR A 567 -13.60 12.28 -10.18
N ASN A 568 -13.55 13.59 -9.92
CA ASN A 568 -13.90 14.60 -10.92
C ASN A 568 -12.98 14.63 -12.14
N PHE A 569 -11.68 14.36 -12.02
CA PHE A 569 -10.81 14.22 -13.19
C PHE A 569 -11.24 13.05 -14.09
N LEU A 570 -11.51 11.88 -13.50
CA LEU A 570 -12.00 10.72 -14.22
C LEU A 570 -13.39 10.96 -14.82
N ASN A 571 -14.28 11.66 -14.11
CA ASN A 571 -15.60 12.05 -14.61
C ASN A 571 -15.50 12.97 -15.83
N LEU A 572 -14.57 13.92 -15.83
CA LEU A 572 -14.31 14.80 -16.97
C LEU A 572 -13.87 14.00 -18.20
N ALA A 573 -12.89 13.10 -18.06
CA ALA A 573 -12.43 12.24 -19.15
C ALA A 573 -13.55 11.27 -19.64
N THR A 574 -14.34 10.74 -18.71
CA THR A 574 -15.50 9.88 -19.01
C THR A 574 -16.55 10.63 -19.82
N ALA A 575 -16.87 11.86 -19.41
CA ALA A 575 -17.80 12.73 -20.13
C ALA A 575 -17.28 13.05 -21.54
N MET A 576 -15.97 13.29 -21.70
CA MET A 576 -15.37 13.47 -23.03
C MET A 576 -15.57 12.24 -23.92
N GLY A 577 -15.23 11.06 -23.41
CA GLY A 577 -15.39 9.81 -24.16
C GLY A 577 -16.83 9.59 -24.61
N ARG A 578 -17.79 9.76 -23.70
CA ARG A 578 -19.22 9.48 -23.94
C ARG A 578 -19.90 10.47 -24.87
N THR A 579 -19.53 11.75 -24.79
CA THR A 579 -20.09 12.80 -25.65
C THR A 579 -19.35 12.94 -26.98
N GLY A 580 -18.17 12.33 -27.10
CA GLY A 580 -17.26 12.54 -28.22
C GLY A 580 -16.55 13.90 -28.19
N ALA A 581 -16.58 14.63 -27.08
CA ALA A 581 -15.96 15.94 -26.96
C ALA A 581 -14.45 15.90 -27.27
N ALA A 582 -14.00 16.87 -28.07
CA ALA A 582 -12.60 17.02 -28.44
C ALA A 582 -11.78 17.66 -27.30
N GLN A 583 -12.43 18.41 -26.42
CA GLN A 583 -11.79 19.08 -25.29
C GLN A 583 -12.59 18.89 -24.00
N GLY A 584 -11.87 18.79 -22.89
CA GLY A 584 -12.40 18.83 -21.55
C GLY A 584 -11.67 19.88 -20.74
N TYR A 585 -12.41 20.68 -19.98
CA TYR A 585 -11.86 21.73 -19.13
C TYR A 585 -12.29 21.56 -17.69
N GLY A 586 -11.34 21.27 -16.80
CA GLY A 586 -11.56 21.15 -15.38
C GLY A 586 -10.91 22.28 -14.59
N SER A 587 -11.50 22.73 -13.49
CA SER A 587 -10.86 23.70 -12.59
C SER A 587 -11.13 23.39 -11.11
N THR A 588 -10.32 23.98 -10.22
CA THR A 588 -10.54 23.91 -8.76
C THR A 588 -11.60 24.89 -8.25
N HIS A 589 -12.36 25.53 -9.16
CA HIS A 589 -13.48 26.39 -8.78
C HIS A 589 -14.47 25.62 -7.91
N ASN A 590 -14.99 26.31 -6.88
CA ASN A 590 -15.93 25.77 -5.90
C ASN A 590 -15.43 24.51 -5.15
N SER A 591 -14.10 24.30 -5.05
CA SER A 591 -13.55 23.19 -4.26
C SER A 591 -14.15 23.18 -2.86
N ALA A 592 -14.77 22.06 -2.52
CA ALA A 592 -15.26 21.77 -1.19
C ALA A 592 -14.43 20.66 -0.54
N ASP A 593 -13.19 20.46 -0.99
CA ASP A 593 -12.24 19.60 -0.32
C ASP A 593 -11.99 20.15 1.11
N PRO A 594 -12.29 19.38 2.16
CA PRO A 594 -12.12 19.85 3.54
C PRO A 594 -10.65 20.16 3.88
N LEU A 595 -9.69 19.57 3.15
CA LEU A 595 -8.26 19.81 3.35
C LEU A 595 -7.79 21.09 2.64
N ASN A 596 -8.49 21.50 1.59
CA ASN A 596 -8.14 22.64 0.74
C ASN A 596 -9.39 23.31 0.13
N PRO A 597 -10.26 23.96 0.92
CA PRO A 597 -11.45 24.62 0.40
C PRO A 597 -11.07 25.86 -0.43
N GLN A 598 -11.68 26.01 -1.61
CA GLN A 598 -11.35 27.11 -2.54
C GLN A 598 -12.62 27.69 -3.14
N ASN A 599 -12.79 29.01 -3.01
CA ASN A 599 -13.91 29.75 -3.57
C ASN A 599 -13.63 30.33 -4.97
N LYS A 600 -12.42 30.14 -5.50
CA LYS A 600 -11.97 30.61 -6.82
C LYS A 600 -11.10 29.53 -7.46
N PRO A 601 -11.01 29.44 -8.80
CA PRO A 601 -10.11 28.49 -9.43
C PRO A 601 -8.66 28.94 -9.24
N TYR A 602 -7.84 28.07 -8.68
CA TYR A 602 -6.39 28.27 -8.55
C TYR A 602 -5.60 27.41 -9.53
N TYR A 603 -6.16 26.26 -9.91
CA TYR A 603 -5.61 25.37 -10.94
C TYR A 603 -6.70 24.91 -11.90
N SER A 604 -6.28 24.59 -13.12
CA SER A 604 -7.09 23.96 -14.14
C SER A 604 -6.38 22.77 -14.77
N ALA A 605 -7.17 21.87 -15.36
CA ALA A 605 -6.68 20.89 -16.30
C ALA A 605 -7.41 21.03 -17.64
N THR A 606 -6.65 21.00 -18.73
CA THR A 606 -7.20 20.90 -20.08
C THR A 606 -6.87 19.53 -20.63
N LEU A 607 -7.91 18.80 -21.05
CA LEU A 607 -7.83 17.51 -21.70
C LEU A 607 -8.11 17.71 -23.19
N SER A 608 -7.31 17.13 -24.07
CA SER A 608 -7.53 17.21 -25.52
C SER A 608 -7.42 15.86 -26.18
N ARG A 609 -8.39 15.59 -27.06
CA ARG A 609 -8.55 14.37 -27.82
C ARG A 609 -8.30 14.70 -29.29
N ASP A 610 -7.41 13.94 -29.94
CA ASP A 610 -7.20 14.01 -31.39
C ASP A 610 -7.47 12.64 -32.06
N THR A 611 -7.13 12.52 -33.34
CA THR A 611 -7.32 11.29 -34.12
C THR A 611 -6.51 10.10 -33.63
N HIS A 612 -5.46 10.32 -32.82
CA HIS A 612 -4.64 9.27 -32.22
C HIS A 612 -5.13 8.88 -30.81
N THR A 613 -6.06 9.64 -30.24
CA THR A 613 -6.66 9.34 -28.94
C THR A 613 -7.83 8.36 -29.11
N VAL A 614 -7.75 7.23 -28.42
CA VAL A 614 -8.78 6.19 -28.46
C VAL A 614 -9.50 6.13 -27.12
N PHE A 615 -10.83 6.17 -27.16
CA PHE A 615 -11.72 5.91 -26.03
C PHE A 615 -12.54 4.66 -26.32
N ARG A 616 -12.70 3.78 -25.34
CA ARG A 616 -13.55 2.58 -25.42
C ARG A 616 -14.42 2.46 -24.19
N ALA A 617 -15.68 2.09 -24.37
CA ALA A 617 -16.58 1.77 -23.28
C ALA A 617 -17.65 0.79 -23.74
N ALA A 618 -18.07 -0.11 -22.85
CA ALA A 618 -19.25 -0.92 -23.09
C ALA A 618 -20.50 -0.03 -23.20
N VAL A 619 -21.50 -0.51 -23.93
CA VAL A 619 -22.83 0.09 -23.90
C VAL A 619 -23.34 0.04 -22.47
N ALA A 620 -23.74 1.19 -21.93
CA ALA A 620 -24.20 1.26 -20.54
C ALA A 620 -25.47 0.41 -20.38
N PRO A 621 -25.60 -0.37 -19.29
CA PRO A 621 -26.80 -1.17 -19.03
C PRO A 621 -28.04 -0.29 -18.82
N ASP A 622 -27.86 0.94 -18.31
CA ASP A 622 -28.88 1.99 -18.27
C ASP A 622 -28.23 3.40 -18.29
N ALA A 623 -29.05 4.45 -18.41
CA ALA A 623 -28.58 5.83 -18.48
C ALA A 623 -28.05 6.39 -17.14
N ASN A 624 -28.38 5.76 -16.01
CA ASN A 624 -28.03 6.24 -14.67
C ASN A 624 -26.74 5.60 -14.14
N THR A 625 -26.28 4.51 -14.76
CA THR A 625 -25.09 3.76 -14.38
C THR A 625 -24.17 3.60 -15.60
N PRO A 626 -23.49 4.68 -16.02
CA PRO A 626 -22.57 4.61 -17.14
C PRO A 626 -21.45 3.60 -16.87
N SER A 627 -21.21 2.68 -17.81
CA SER A 627 -20.04 1.80 -17.77
C SER A 627 -18.72 2.60 -17.67
N PRO A 628 -17.67 2.05 -17.06
CA PRO A 628 -16.35 2.68 -17.06
C PRO A 628 -15.83 2.91 -18.49
N VAL A 629 -14.99 3.93 -18.66
CA VAL A 629 -14.40 4.31 -19.95
C VAL A 629 -12.89 4.12 -19.89
N ALA A 630 -12.33 3.31 -20.79
CA ALA A 630 -10.89 3.19 -20.99
C ALA A 630 -10.43 4.19 -22.06
N TYR A 631 -9.21 4.72 -21.92
CA TYR A 631 -8.63 5.59 -22.92
C TYR A 631 -7.11 5.48 -23.03
N THR A 632 -6.59 5.81 -24.21
CA THR A 632 -5.16 5.87 -24.48
C THR A 632 -4.87 7.07 -25.37
N GLY A 633 -3.76 7.75 -25.10
CA GLY A 633 -3.31 8.88 -25.89
C GLY A 633 -4.04 10.20 -25.62
N LEU A 634 -4.69 10.36 -24.46
CA LEU A 634 -5.35 11.60 -24.08
C LEU A 634 -4.29 12.63 -23.69
N ARG A 635 -4.30 13.83 -24.27
CA ARG A 635 -3.34 14.88 -23.87
C ARG A 635 -3.87 15.65 -22.68
N VAL A 636 -3.01 15.84 -21.68
CA VAL A 636 -3.32 16.52 -20.41
C VAL A 636 -2.39 17.71 -20.23
N GLN A 637 -2.96 18.82 -19.80
CA GLN A 637 -2.26 20.01 -19.35
C GLN A 637 -2.78 20.39 -17.97
N PHE A 638 -1.88 20.73 -17.04
CA PHE A 638 -2.23 21.42 -15.80
C PHE A 638 -1.65 22.84 -15.83
N SER A 639 -2.46 23.83 -15.45
CA SER A 639 -2.04 25.24 -15.46
C SER A 639 -2.60 25.99 -14.24
N PRO A 640 -1.83 26.94 -13.67
CA PRO A 640 -2.37 27.85 -12.68
C PRO A 640 -3.37 28.82 -13.30
N CYS A 641 -4.30 29.29 -12.48
CA CYS A 641 -5.33 30.24 -12.84
C CYS A 641 -4.91 31.64 -12.37
N THR A 642 -4.18 32.40 -13.19
CA THR A 642 -3.69 33.73 -12.77
C THR A 642 -4.78 34.81 -12.79
N ASP A 643 -5.82 34.68 -13.63
CA ASP A 643 -6.90 35.68 -13.76
C ASP A 643 -8.29 35.03 -13.91
N GLY A 644 -8.61 34.08 -13.03
CA GLY A 644 -9.93 33.46 -13.01
C GLY A 644 -10.18 32.62 -14.25
N CYS A 645 -9.57 31.43 -14.29
CA CYS A 645 -9.92 30.32 -15.17
C CYS A 645 -11.43 30.21 -15.42
N GLN A 646 -11.93 30.91 -16.43
CA GLN A 646 -13.30 30.77 -16.88
C GLN A 646 -13.34 29.56 -17.81
N PRO A 647 -14.34 28.67 -17.70
CA PRO A 647 -14.58 27.69 -18.75
C PRO A 647 -14.81 28.48 -20.03
N THR A 648 -13.85 28.46 -20.95
CA THR A 648 -14.08 29.01 -22.28
C THR A 648 -15.17 28.15 -22.91
N LYS A 649 -16.42 28.62 -22.84
CA LYS A 649 -17.47 28.18 -23.76
C LYS A 649 -16.90 28.44 -25.15
N PRO A 650 -16.72 27.42 -26.00
CA PRO A 650 -16.18 27.64 -27.33
C PRO A 650 -17.13 28.55 -28.09
N GLY A 651 -16.63 29.73 -28.49
CA GLY A 651 -17.37 30.69 -29.30
C GLY A 651 -17.32 32.15 -28.83
N LEU A 652 -16.17 32.67 -28.38
CA LEU A 652 -15.87 34.10 -28.35
C LEU A 652 -14.33 34.28 -28.26
N SER A 653 -13.64 34.15 -29.40
CA SER A 653 -12.44 34.94 -29.63
C SER A 653 -12.89 36.37 -29.96
N GLN A 654 -12.25 37.38 -29.37
CA GLN A 654 -12.03 38.62 -30.11
C GLN A 654 -10.88 38.40 -31.08
#